data_AF-A0AAW4J3F9-F1
#
_entry.id   AF-A0AAW4J3F9-F1
#
_cell.length_a   1.000
_cell.length_b   1.000
_cell.length_c   1.000
_cell.angle_alpha   90.00
_cell.angle_beta   90.00
_cell.angle_gamma   90.00
#
_symmetry.space_group_name_H-M   'P 1'
#
loop_
_entity.id
_entity.type
_entity.pdbx_description
1 polymer ?
#
loop_
_entity_poly.entity_id
_entity_poly.type
_entity_poly.pdbx_seq_one_letter_code
_entity_poly.pdbx_strand_id
1 'polypeptide(L)'
;MIINKNNIKEIMPGKWYIEPKEDWFIQHISENKLNCKKDETLFVAMDKETWLKGTGNTGVYAKWEDTHDLLHTFHDQVKGVVVQRPIPDLPSHLPQYIVEDSYQFIHQCAEYMRENIKSKTIAITGTVGKTSTKNYLNLLLQNYGSTYATYGNHNSRTGVKLTLSNAMVEPNYLILETAMSALWMKDGGISQLIRPDIAIITEIGVGQKGYDENQTADFKSRIANGLNVDGQVILNRDIKNYDQLLVYVHRYSYNVLSYGKHSTADVKYQRVEDGFLIFIKNNNYHVSLDHYVDDGTLSNMVATLAAIHALGLDITKVLHLFNSISNKESTLELLSVYDKNAYLIDDTYNAEYLSMVNAFKYCHDRYKKNRKILVVGDIINLENKSKEVHESLLKPILENKFELIATFGKDTIYLNQLLPSDRNLGHFTDAKQCALKIRNILHKDDVVLVKGSRRNSTIATIPNLIALPDSSHIDKSIDKYVTAHLSHANFNEQIWQTKTEYGIGPLILIYLALKKYALEEVQLNSVYRVTENVDREAKTNNALGLFLGERYYFIQILQYVILTQKPDCILALAEHLYQTTAQALKEIKKEAEKLGIDQKHILNTTGRKVRDKTQEKTFLDIFKVSKNIFELPTYFRKPFFVDITYFKGAILRPITSVASNIGLDGFLFIGDRNRRVYIGFSQQLKKKISIHYTDGEAAKIEHVLPYHQTFNALPIPKKIHAKSQYINILGDTYFGESYTKIRKRRGVIDALQKYGYTHSFEKIAPFFGKDDINIANFEAVFIANDSQQSPLEKIKPFILGADADKTLNEFLHRNINHVVLANNHLKDYGSESLEFTLDQFDKKSIAYIGAGRNQNQAHEYFEIDWKGNKLAIFNGYWHRDTAYNKFDFYALGHRDGVACTNGILLEQVKTYKKNYPHHKIMVISHWGVDFKPIQDEQKRIAKILVSCGADMVIGHGPHTIQPIEYIDGKPIIYSIGNGVFNSNGEYDKHGALPYGCIVRLDMEQQILKLYPIFTNNLKTFWQPDIVSKEDFDRASKLLLDRVQCEIEVDKNDYGYYLKVNF
;
A
#
# COMPACT_ATOMS: atom_id res chain seq x y z
N MET A 1 5.83 30.56 22.08
CA MET A 1 6.61 29.90 23.16
C MET A 1 7.27 28.65 22.64
N ILE A 2 8.58 28.73 22.43
CA ILE A 2 9.38 27.65 21.87
C ILE A 2 10.10 26.94 23.02
N ILE A 3 10.17 25.62 23.04
CA ILE A 3 10.96 24.88 24.03
C ILE A 3 12.43 24.95 23.60
N ASN A 4 13.31 25.34 24.51
CA ASN A 4 14.73 25.54 24.27
C ASN A 4 15.56 24.90 25.39
N LYS A 5 16.88 25.03 25.28
CA LYS A 5 17.83 24.47 26.24
C LYS A 5 17.55 24.85 27.70
N ASN A 6 17.06 26.05 27.93
CA ASN A 6 16.91 26.64 29.27
C ASN A 6 15.53 26.35 29.86
N ASN A 7 14.44 26.62 29.12
CA ASN A 7 13.09 26.45 29.65
C ASN A 7 12.64 24.99 29.75
N ILE A 8 13.30 24.04 29.07
CA ILE A 8 12.96 22.61 29.22
C ILE A 8 13.10 22.13 30.67
N LYS A 9 14.04 22.70 31.43
CA LYS A 9 14.25 22.42 32.86
C LYS A 9 13.17 23.02 33.76
N GLU A 10 12.56 24.13 33.32
CA GLU A 10 11.43 24.75 34.00
C GLU A 10 10.15 23.94 33.77
N ILE A 11 9.99 23.37 32.57
CA ILE A 11 8.87 22.50 32.22
C ILE A 11 8.93 21.21 33.04
N MET A 12 10.08 20.53 33.03
CA MET A 12 10.29 19.31 33.81
C MET A 12 11.74 19.24 34.29
N PRO A 13 12.00 19.12 35.60
CA PRO A 13 13.35 18.89 36.10
C PRO A 13 13.95 17.59 35.51
N GLY A 14 15.18 17.72 34.99
CA GLY A 14 15.90 16.66 34.32
C GLY A 14 17.33 17.09 34.00
N LYS A 15 18.09 16.21 33.37
CA LYS A 15 19.51 16.46 33.05
C LYS A 15 19.83 16.18 31.59
N TRP A 16 20.67 17.01 31.00
CA TRP A 16 21.23 16.72 29.67
C TRP A 16 22.31 15.63 29.79
N TYR A 17 22.15 14.55 29.04
CA TYR A 17 23.21 13.56 28.82
C TYR A 17 24.11 13.97 27.66
N ILE A 18 23.50 14.45 26.58
CA ILE A 18 24.16 15.20 25.52
C ILE A 18 23.52 16.58 25.50
N GLU A 19 24.31 17.61 25.79
CA GLU A 19 23.81 18.98 25.92
C GLU A 19 23.75 19.70 24.56
N PRO A 20 22.65 20.39 24.25
CA PRO A 20 22.56 21.16 23.02
C PRO A 20 23.34 22.49 23.10
N LYS A 21 23.55 23.10 21.94
CA LYS A 21 24.04 24.49 21.83
C LYS A 21 23.02 25.48 22.41
N GLU A 22 23.48 26.67 22.78
CA GLU A 22 22.64 27.73 23.37
C GLU A 22 21.48 28.19 22.47
N ASP A 23 21.66 28.12 21.15
CA ASP A 23 20.65 28.48 20.15
C ASP A 23 19.66 27.34 19.83
N TRP A 24 19.74 26.21 20.54
CA TRP A 24 18.87 25.07 20.31
C TRP A 24 17.45 25.31 20.82
N PHE A 25 16.49 24.99 19.96
CA PHE A 25 15.07 25.06 20.26
C PHE A 25 14.29 24.04 19.42
N ILE A 26 13.11 23.64 19.88
CA ILE A 26 12.20 22.71 19.20
C ILE A 26 10.82 23.33 19.00
N GLN A 27 10.17 22.95 17.92
CA GLN A 27 8.86 23.49 17.52
C GLN A 27 7.80 22.39 17.42
N HIS A 28 8.19 21.14 17.69
CA HIS A 28 7.32 19.99 17.63
C HIS A 28 7.73 18.93 18.67
N ILE A 29 6.77 18.27 19.29
CA ILE A 29 6.90 17.15 20.21
C ILE A 29 6.09 15.98 19.65
N SER A 30 6.70 14.80 19.67
CA SER A 30 6.05 13.56 19.24
C SER A 30 6.59 12.36 20.02
N GLU A 31 5.73 11.38 20.27
CA GLU A 31 6.04 10.04 20.80
C GLU A 31 5.92 8.95 19.71
N ASN A 32 5.58 9.34 18.49
CA ASN A 32 5.45 8.44 17.35
C ASN A 32 6.35 8.86 16.19
N LYS A 33 7.20 7.93 15.72
CA LYS A 33 8.17 8.18 14.64
C LYS A 33 7.54 8.67 13.34
N LEU A 34 6.31 8.23 13.03
CA LEU A 34 5.60 8.63 11.81
C LEU A 34 5.19 10.10 11.81
N ASN A 35 5.17 10.74 12.99
CA ASN A 35 4.79 12.14 13.18
C ASN A 35 6.01 13.03 13.45
N CYS A 36 7.24 12.50 13.33
CA CYS A 36 8.46 13.28 13.47
C CYS A 36 8.68 14.17 12.26
N LYS A 37 8.91 15.45 12.52
CA LYS A 37 9.41 16.45 11.58
C LYS A 37 10.91 16.64 11.81
N LYS A 38 11.69 16.35 10.77
CA LYS A 38 13.15 16.50 10.79
C LYS A 38 13.54 17.93 11.20
N ASP A 39 14.52 18.04 12.08
CA ASP A 39 15.07 19.32 12.59
C ASP A 39 14.08 20.20 13.39
N GLU A 40 12.90 19.68 13.73
CA GLU A 40 11.90 20.39 14.55
C GLU A 40 11.49 19.61 15.80
N THR A 41 11.61 18.27 15.75
CA THR A 41 10.99 17.37 16.72
C THR A 41 11.87 17.08 17.92
N LEU A 42 11.32 17.30 19.11
CA LEU A 42 11.75 16.65 20.35
C LEU A 42 10.98 15.34 20.50
N PHE A 43 11.66 14.21 20.29
CA PHE A 43 11.00 12.92 20.39
C PHE A 43 10.99 12.42 21.83
N VAL A 44 9.81 12.04 22.32
CA VAL A 44 9.64 11.55 23.69
C VAL A 44 9.60 10.03 23.65
N ALA A 45 10.72 9.40 23.99
CA ALA A 45 10.82 7.96 24.11
C ALA A 45 10.37 7.49 25.49
N MET A 46 9.60 6.42 25.51
CA MET A 46 9.07 5.77 26.69
C MET A 46 9.03 4.26 26.52
N ASP A 47 9.30 3.57 27.63
CA ASP A 47 9.08 2.15 27.74
C ASP A 47 7.59 1.81 27.84
N LYS A 48 7.28 0.51 27.80
CA LYS A 48 5.91 0.01 27.85
C LYS A 48 5.22 0.31 29.18
N GLU A 49 5.92 0.23 30.30
CA GLU A 49 5.32 0.43 31.62
C GLU A 49 4.88 1.88 31.80
N THR A 50 5.77 2.80 31.46
CA THR A 50 5.57 4.25 31.48
C THR A 50 4.44 4.65 30.55
N TRP A 51 4.41 4.10 29.33
CA TRP A 51 3.30 4.33 28.41
C TRP A 51 1.98 3.78 28.94
N LEU A 52 1.93 2.58 29.51
CA LEU A 52 0.70 2.00 30.05
C LEU A 52 0.17 2.80 31.24
N LYS A 53 1.04 3.15 32.19
CA LYS A 53 0.72 3.98 33.35
C LYS A 53 0.21 5.35 32.90
N GLY A 54 0.90 5.97 31.96
CA GLY A 54 0.56 7.29 31.42
C GLY A 54 -0.73 7.31 30.60
N THR A 55 -0.95 6.31 29.75
CA THR A 55 -2.13 6.25 28.85
C THR A 55 -3.36 5.60 29.46
N GLY A 56 -3.20 4.74 30.47
CA GLY A 56 -4.29 3.96 31.07
C GLY A 56 -4.88 2.91 30.12
N ASN A 57 -4.19 2.58 29.03
CA ASN A 57 -4.65 1.58 28.06
C ASN A 57 -4.52 0.16 28.61
N THR A 58 -5.49 -0.70 28.32
CA THR A 58 -5.52 -2.11 28.75
C THR A 58 -5.95 -3.05 27.62
N GLY A 59 -5.72 -4.37 27.79
CA GLY A 59 -6.19 -5.41 26.86
C GLY A 59 -5.57 -5.33 25.46
N VAL A 60 -6.37 -5.49 24.40
CA VAL A 60 -5.90 -5.46 23.01
C VAL A 60 -5.30 -4.11 22.57
N TYR A 61 -5.55 -3.05 23.34
CA TYR A 61 -5.03 -1.70 23.13
C TYR A 61 -3.73 -1.45 23.93
N ALA A 62 -3.26 -2.40 24.75
CA ALA A 62 -2.00 -2.34 25.50
C ALA A 62 -0.78 -2.80 24.68
N LYS A 63 -0.75 -2.44 23.39
CA LYS A 63 0.34 -2.76 22.47
C LYS A 63 1.27 -1.55 22.36
N TRP A 64 2.36 -1.59 23.12
CA TRP A 64 3.44 -0.62 23.06
C TRP A 64 4.77 -1.38 23.05
N GLU A 65 5.65 -1.00 22.13
CA GLU A 65 7.04 -1.44 22.08
C GLU A 65 7.90 -0.34 22.68
N ASP A 66 8.99 -0.69 23.36
CA ASP A 66 9.88 0.31 23.95
C ASP A 66 10.47 1.19 22.84
N THR A 67 10.09 2.47 22.87
CA THR A 67 10.46 3.43 21.83
C THR A 67 11.90 3.94 21.98
N HIS A 68 12.57 3.67 23.11
CA HIS A 68 14.00 3.93 23.25
C HIS A 68 14.80 3.13 22.22
N ASP A 69 14.47 1.85 22.05
CA ASP A 69 15.18 0.94 21.14
C ASP A 69 14.96 1.31 19.66
N LEU A 70 13.84 1.97 19.36
CA LEU A 70 13.52 2.41 18.01
C LEU A 70 14.34 3.62 17.57
N LEU A 71 14.87 4.43 18.50
CA LEU A 71 15.59 5.66 18.17
C LEU A 71 16.79 5.41 17.26
N HIS A 72 17.45 4.24 17.35
CA HIS A 72 18.52 3.85 16.43
C HIS A 72 18.11 3.82 14.96
N THR A 73 16.82 3.68 14.67
CA THR A 73 16.31 3.56 13.29
C THR A 73 15.89 4.90 12.67
N PHE A 74 15.71 5.95 13.47
CA PHE A 74 15.18 7.22 12.98
C PHE A 74 15.71 8.47 13.71
N HIS A 75 16.79 8.36 14.49
CA HIS A 75 17.38 9.50 15.22
C HIS A 75 17.72 10.70 14.32
N ASP A 76 18.01 10.47 13.03
CA ASP A 76 18.28 11.51 12.03
C ASP A 76 17.04 12.35 11.65
N GLN A 77 15.86 11.98 12.15
CA GLN A 77 14.59 12.67 11.92
C GLN A 77 14.15 13.54 13.12
N VAL A 78 14.95 13.61 14.17
CA VAL A 78 14.61 14.34 15.40
C VAL A 78 15.74 15.31 15.75
N LYS A 79 15.39 16.44 16.38
CA LYS A 79 16.34 17.49 16.79
C LYS A 79 16.85 17.31 18.22
N GLY A 80 16.21 16.41 18.98
CA GLY A 80 16.60 15.97 20.30
C GLY A 80 15.64 14.92 20.79
N VAL A 81 15.98 14.28 21.90
CA VAL A 81 15.15 13.24 22.51
C VAL A 81 14.96 13.50 23.99
N VAL A 82 13.78 13.19 24.49
CA VAL A 82 13.50 13.01 25.92
C VAL A 82 13.43 11.51 26.17
N VAL A 83 14.24 11.03 27.08
CA VAL A 83 14.41 9.59 27.36
C VAL A 83 14.45 9.37 28.87
N GLN A 84 14.14 8.15 29.30
CA GLN A 84 14.17 7.79 30.72
C GLN A 84 15.58 7.37 31.18
N ARG A 85 16.42 7.02 30.21
CA ARG A 85 17.78 6.53 30.41
C ARG A 85 18.67 6.99 29.25
N PRO A 86 19.97 7.24 29.48
CA PRO A 86 20.92 7.53 28.41
C PRO A 86 20.94 6.44 27.35
N ILE A 87 21.02 6.84 26.07
CA ILE A 87 21.19 5.92 24.95
C ILE A 87 22.57 6.19 24.32
N PRO A 88 23.61 5.42 24.69
CA PRO A 88 25.01 5.74 24.36
C PRO A 88 25.33 5.62 22.87
N ASP A 89 24.64 4.75 22.13
CA ASP A 89 24.93 4.50 20.70
C ASP A 89 24.18 5.45 19.74
N LEU A 90 23.58 6.53 20.25
CA LEU A 90 23.05 7.61 19.41
C LEU A 90 24.16 8.59 19.02
N PRO A 91 24.03 9.32 17.90
CA PRO A 91 25.04 10.29 17.49
C PRO A 91 25.40 11.26 18.61
N SER A 92 26.70 11.50 18.80
CA SER A 92 27.25 12.32 19.89
C SER A 92 26.79 13.78 19.89
N HIS A 93 26.17 14.23 18.79
CA HIS A 93 25.64 15.59 18.63
C HIS A 93 24.12 15.67 18.85
N LEU A 94 23.42 14.55 19.04
CA LEU A 94 21.97 14.54 19.24
C LEU A 94 21.65 14.79 20.71
N PRO A 95 21.00 15.92 21.07
CA PRO A 95 20.69 16.22 22.47
C PRO A 95 19.78 15.18 23.11
N GLN A 96 20.13 14.74 24.31
CA GLN A 96 19.35 13.77 25.08
C GLN A 96 19.01 14.35 26.46
N TYR A 97 17.73 14.63 26.69
CA TYR A 97 17.22 15.12 27.96
C TYR A 97 16.66 13.96 28.79
N ILE A 98 17.30 13.67 29.91
CA ILE A 98 16.96 12.55 30.77
C ILE A 98 15.95 13.01 31.83
N VAL A 99 14.81 12.35 31.88
CA VAL A 99 13.74 12.55 32.87
C VAL A 99 13.34 11.23 33.50
N GLU A 100 12.71 11.25 34.67
CA GLU A 100 12.26 10.01 35.33
C GLU A 100 11.05 9.36 34.61
N ASP A 101 10.07 10.18 34.23
CA ASP A 101 8.84 9.75 33.54
C ASP A 101 8.63 10.58 32.28
N SER A 102 8.93 10.01 31.13
CA SER A 102 8.83 10.70 29.85
C SER A 102 7.37 10.90 29.40
N TYR A 103 6.39 10.15 29.91
CA TYR A 103 4.99 10.47 29.67
C TYR A 103 4.56 11.73 30.45
N GLN A 104 5.05 11.89 31.68
CA GLN A 104 4.83 13.12 32.45
C GLN A 104 5.43 14.35 31.78
N PHE A 105 6.56 14.22 31.08
CA PHE A 105 7.11 15.30 30.27
C PHE A 105 6.09 15.84 29.25
N ILE A 106 5.35 14.95 28.56
CA ILE A 106 4.29 15.37 27.62
C ILE A 106 3.18 16.12 28.34
N HIS A 107 2.80 15.66 29.53
CA HIS A 107 1.77 16.29 30.33
C HIS A 107 2.17 17.69 30.80
N GLN A 108 3.38 17.84 31.32
CA GLN A 108 3.91 19.13 31.78
C GLN A 108 4.14 20.10 30.62
N CYS A 109 4.56 19.62 29.44
CA CYS A 109 4.58 20.45 28.24
C CYS A 109 3.17 21.00 27.91
N ALA A 110 2.14 20.16 28.00
CA ALA A 110 0.77 20.58 27.73
C ALA A 110 0.28 21.60 28.77
N GLU A 111 0.58 21.40 30.06
CA GLU A 111 0.26 22.34 31.13
C GLU A 111 0.98 23.67 30.94
N TYR A 112 2.29 23.63 30.73
CA TYR A 112 3.11 24.80 30.47
C TYR A 112 2.57 25.60 29.28
N MET A 113 2.24 24.94 28.16
CA MET A 113 1.65 25.65 27.02
C MET A 113 0.30 26.26 27.38
N ARG A 114 -0.58 25.55 28.09
CA ARG A 114 -1.91 26.06 28.45
C ARG A 114 -1.88 27.21 29.45
N GLU A 115 -0.92 27.23 30.37
CA GLU A 115 -0.77 28.31 31.35
C GLU A 115 -0.25 29.60 30.71
N ASN A 116 0.53 29.48 29.64
CA ASN A 116 1.24 30.62 29.09
C ASN A 116 0.65 31.15 27.77
N ILE A 117 -0.02 30.34 26.94
CA ILE A 117 -0.65 30.83 25.70
C ILE A 117 -2.02 31.46 25.94
N LYS A 118 -2.32 32.57 25.25
CA LYS A 118 -3.60 33.30 25.36
C LYS A 118 -4.63 32.92 24.28
N SER A 119 -4.40 31.81 23.58
CA SER A 119 -5.26 31.31 22.50
C SER A 119 -6.71 31.09 22.95
N LYS A 120 -7.66 31.52 22.13
CA LYS A 120 -9.07 31.13 22.29
C LYS A 120 -9.23 29.66 21.95
N THR A 121 -9.65 28.86 22.92
CA THR A 121 -9.64 27.40 22.82
C THR A 121 -11.05 26.86 22.57
N ILE A 122 -11.21 26.12 21.47
CA ILE A 122 -12.46 25.48 21.07
C ILE A 122 -12.29 23.96 21.15
N ALA A 123 -13.03 23.30 22.04
CA ALA A 123 -13.01 21.85 22.18
C ALA A 123 -14.27 21.22 21.59
N ILE A 124 -14.13 20.14 20.82
CA ILE A 124 -15.22 19.52 20.06
C ILE A 124 -15.32 18.04 20.39
N THR A 125 -16.49 17.59 20.84
CA THR A 125 -16.84 16.17 20.96
C THR A 125 -18.20 15.86 20.34
N GLY A 126 -18.48 14.57 20.23
CA GLY A 126 -19.71 14.02 19.65
C GLY A 126 -19.53 12.58 19.22
N THR A 127 -20.62 11.87 18.98
CA THR A 127 -20.58 10.53 18.38
C THR A 127 -20.16 10.68 16.91
N VAL A 128 -20.86 11.51 16.13
CA VAL A 128 -20.54 11.86 14.73
C VAL A 128 -20.32 13.38 14.59
N GLY A 129 -19.63 13.83 13.54
CA GLY A 129 -19.52 15.27 13.19
C GLY A 129 -18.32 16.03 13.76
N LYS A 130 -17.53 15.43 14.65
CA LYS A 130 -16.35 16.05 15.29
C LYS A 130 -15.32 16.59 14.29
N THR A 131 -14.82 15.72 13.41
CA THR A 131 -13.73 16.04 12.48
C THR A 131 -14.18 17.05 11.43
N SER A 132 -15.40 16.91 10.89
CA SER A 132 -16.00 17.88 9.98
C SER A 132 -16.14 19.25 10.65
N THR A 133 -16.69 19.31 11.85
CA THR A 133 -16.85 20.57 12.63
C THR A 133 -15.49 21.22 12.91
N LYS A 134 -14.47 20.43 13.30
CA LYS A 134 -13.09 20.90 13.48
C LYS A 134 -12.51 21.48 12.19
N ASN A 135 -12.66 20.78 11.06
CA ASN A 135 -12.14 21.20 9.76
C ASN A 135 -12.82 22.48 9.28
N TYR A 136 -14.15 22.58 9.40
CA TYR A 136 -14.90 23.81 9.14
C TYR A 136 -14.38 24.95 10.03
N LEU A 137 -14.31 24.77 11.35
CA LEU A 137 -13.81 25.82 12.25
C LEU A 137 -12.37 26.24 11.91
N ASN A 138 -11.50 25.29 11.60
CA ASN A 138 -10.12 25.59 11.25
C ASN A 138 -10.02 26.45 9.99
N LEU A 139 -10.83 26.17 8.96
CA LEU A 139 -10.88 27.01 7.77
C LEU A 139 -11.47 28.39 8.07
N LEU A 140 -12.63 28.44 8.73
CA LEU A 140 -13.34 29.69 8.92
C LEU A 140 -12.56 30.64 9.85
N LEU A 141 -11.99 30.12 10.95
CA LEU A 141 -11.25 30.91 11.93
C LEU A 141 -9.92 31.48 11.40
N GLN A 142 -9.33 30.88 10.36
CA GLN A 142 -8.14 31.42 9.68
C GLN A 142 -8.36 32.83 9.10
N ASN A 143 -9.61 33.23 8.90
CA ASN A 143 -9.97 34.56 8.40
C ASN A 143 -10.03 35.63 9.51
N TYR A 144 -9.87 35.23 10.77
CA TYR A 144 -9.83 36.13 11.92
C TYR A 144 -8.50 36.07 12.69
N GLY A 145 -7.67 35.04 12.46
CA GLY A 145 -6.38 34.88 13.12
C GLY A 145 -5.74 33.53 12.85
N SER A 146 -4.51 33.32 13.35
CA SER A 146 -3.82 32.05 13.23
C SER A 146 -4.54 30.94 13.99
N THR A 147 -4.62 29.76 13.39
CA THR A 147 -5.26 28.58 14.00
C THR A 147 -4.25 27.47 14.21
N TYR A 148 -4.44 26.67 15.25
CA TYR A 148 -3.81 25.37 15.41
C TYR A 148 -4.88 24.35 15.78
N ALA A 149 -4.99 23.26 15.01
CA ALA A 149 -6.06 22.29 15.17
C ALA A 149 -5.52 20.86 15.34
N THR A 150 -6.28 20.00 16.02
CA THR A 150 -5.94 18.57 16.14
C THR A 150 -5.67 17.93 14.77
N TYR A 151 -4.45 17.40 14.61
CA TYR A 151 -4.02 16.73 13.39
C TYR A 151 -4.55 15.29 13.33
N GLY A 152 -5.06 14.88 12.16
CA GLY A 152 -5.60 13.53 11.94
C GLY A 152 -6.62 13.11 13.01
N ASN A 153 -6.39 11.93 13.61
CA ASN A 153 -7.25 11.37 14.67
C ASN A 153 -6.58 11.43 16.06
N HIS A 154 -5.79 12.48 16.35
CA HIS A 154 -5.12 12.69 17.65
C HIS A 154 -6.08 13.22 18.73
N ASN A 155 -7.22 12.56 18.90
CA ASN A 155 -8.31 12.98 19.78
C ASN A 155 -8.39 12.20 21.11
N SER A 156 -7.43 11.31 21.35
CA SER A 156 -7.27 10.57 22.62
C SER A 156 -6.65 11.44 23.71
N ARG A 157 -6.60 10.95 24.96
CA ARG A 157 -5.96 11.65 26.07
C ARG A 157 -4.52 12.08 25.75
N THR A 158 -3.71 11.21 25.15
CA THR A 158 -2.34 11.54 24.74
C THR A 158 -2.33 12.46 23.53
N GLY A 159 -3.19 12.20 22.53
CA GLY A 159 -3.28 13.01 21.31
C GLY A 159 -3.60 14.49 21.58
N VAL A 160 -4.53 14.73 22.51
CA VAL A 160 -4.89 16.08 22.95
C VAL A 160 -3.70 16.75 23.65
N LYS A 161 -3.00 16.06 24.57
CA LYS A 161 -1.80 16.62 25.22
C LYS A 161 -0.75 17.05 24.21
N LEU A 162 -0.45 16.22 23.21
CA LEU A 162 0.51 16.58 22.17
C LEU A 162 0.05 17.76 21.33
N THR A 163 -1.25 17.84 21.03
CA THR A 163 -1.79 18.98 20.29
C THR A 163 -1.60 20.27 21.09
N LEU A 164 -1.81 20.22 22.41
CA LEU A 164 -1.53 21.33 23.32
C LEU A 164 -0.04 21.67 23.38
N SER A 165 0.82 20.66 23.59
CA SER A 165 2.27 20.83 23.65
C SER A 165 2.84 21.44 22.37
N ASN A 166 2.21 21.18 21.22
CA ASN A 166 2.62 21.69 19.92
C ASN A 166 2.03 23.06 19.54
N ALA A 167 1.22 23.68 20.40
CA ALA A 167 0.71 25.06 20.21
C ALA A 167 1.80 26.14 20.46
N MET A 168 3.05 25.84 20.11
CA MET A 168 4.26 26.61 20.44
C MET A 168 4.35 27.98 19.76
N VAL A 169 3.61 28.19 18.67
CA VAL A 169 3.56 29.49 17.96
C VAL A 169 2.46 30.42 18.48
N GLU A 170 1.80 30.07 19.60
CA GLU A 170 0.70 30.83 20.21
C GLU A 170 -0.37 31.25 19.17
N PRO A 171 -1.15 30.28 18.65
CA PRO A 171 -2.19 30.60 17.68
C PRO A 171 -3.26 31.50 18.31
N ASN A 172 -3.94 32.32 17.53
CA ASN A 172 -5.11 33.04 18.03
C ASN A 172 -6.23 32.08 18.47
N TYR A 173 -6.40 30.97 17.74
CA TYR A 173 -7.41 29.95 18.02
C TYR A 173 -6.82 28.55 18.09
N LEU A 174 -7.13 27.81 19.15
CA LEU A 174 -6.71 26.43 19.37
C LEU A 174 -7.92 25.50 19.31
N ILE A 175 -7.97 24.61 18.31
CA ILE A 175 -9.16 23.81 18.00
C ILE A 175 -8.88 22.33 18.29
N LEU A 176 -9.54 21.78 19.30
CA LEU A 176 -9.22 20.47 19.87
C LEU A 176 -10.36 19.48 19.65
N GLU A 177 -10.10 18.46 18.85
CA GLU A 177 -11.01 17.32 18.74
C GLU A 177 -10.79 16.38 19.92
N THR A 178 -11.87 16.05 20.65
CA THR A 178 -11.81 15.22 21.86
C THR A 178 -12.73 14.01 21.75
N ALA A 179 -12.13 12.82 21.78
CA ALA A 179 -12.86 11.56 21.83
C ALA A 179 -13.39 11.27 23.24
N MET A 180 -14.34 10.32 23.34
CA MET A 180 -14.85 9.87 24.64
C MET A 180 -13.74 9.28 25.52
N SER A 181 -12.72 8.66 24.92
CA SER A 181 -11.54 8.14 25.62
C SER A 181 -10.66 9.22 26.29
N ALA A 182 -10.89 10.49 26.00
CA ALA A 182 -10.27 11.62 26.69
C ALA A 182 -11.10 12.16 27.87
N LEU A 183 -12.40 11.82 27.94
CA LEU A 183 -13.37 12.42 28.88
C LEU A 183 -13.94 11.42 29.91
N TRP A 184 -13.74 10.11 29.74
CA TRP A 184 -14.41 9.06 30.51
C TRP A 184 -14.10 8.99 32.02
N MET A 185 -13.06 9.68 32.50
CA MET A 185 -12.68 9.68 33.93
C MET A 185 -13.66 10.51 34.77
N LYS A 186 -13.87 10.12 36.03
CA LYS A 186 -14.90 10.70 36.92
C LYS A 186 -14.72 12.22 37.11
N ASP A 187 -13.49 12.70 37.20
CA ASP A 187 -13.17 14.13 37.36
C ASP A 187 -13.11 14.91 36.03
N GLY A 188 -13.82 14.43 35.00
CA GLY A 188 -13.93 15.07 33.68
C GLY A 188 -12.74 14.90 32.73
N GLY A 189 -11.79 14.03 33.07
CA GLY A 189 -10.68 13.64 32.19
C GLY A 189 -9.76 14.81 31.83
N ILE A 190 -9.43 14.98 30.54
CA ILE A 190 -8.49 16.01 30.09
C ILE A 190 -9.11 17.42 29.98
N SER A 191 -10.42 17.58 30.20
CA SER A 191 -11.10 18.87 29.98
C SER A 191 -10.51 20.01 30.82
N GLN A 192 -10.14 19.74 32.08
CA GLN A 192 -9.50 20.73 32.98
C GLN A 192 -8.12 21.19 32.51
N LEU A 193 -7.43 20.35 31.72
CA LEU A 193 -6.20 20.74 31.05
C LEU A 193 -6.50 21.58 29.80
N ILE A 194 -7.53 21.21 29.03
CA ILE A 194 -7.90 21.94 27.81
C ILE A 194 -8.27 23.39 28.13
N ARG A 195 -9.08 23.61 29.18
CA ARG A 195 -9.63 24.92 29.55
C ARG A 195 -10.32 25.64 28.38
N PRO A 196 -11.41 25.06 27.80
CA PRO A 196 -12.03 25.62 26.61
C PRO A 196 -12.75 26.94 26.90
N ASP A 197 -12.67 27.88 25.96
CA ASP A 197 -13.56 29.04 25.87
C ASP A 197 -14.88 28.64 25.20
N ILE A 198 -14.84 27.68 24.26
CA ILE A 198 -16.03 27.10 23.63
C ILE A 198 -15.94 25.58 23.67
N ALA A 199 -16.99 24.93 24.15
CA ALA A 199 -17.13 23.48 24.09
C ALA A 199 -18.32 23.10 23.19
N ILE A 200 -18.08 22.33 22.13
CA ILE A 200 -19.11 21.92 21.17
C ILE A 200 -19.41 20.44 21.35
N ILE A 201 -20.70 20.10 21.52
CA ILE A 201 -21.19 18.72 21.49
C ILE A 201 -22.11 18.58 20.27
N THR A 202 -21.61 17.93 19.22
CA THR A 202 -22.29 17.87 17.91
C THR A 202 -23.50 16.92 17.91
N GLU A 203 -23.31 15.68 18.36
CA GLU A 203 -24.33 14.62 18.32
C GLU A 203 -24.10 13.61 19.44
N ILE A 204 -25.17 13.02 19.98
CA ILE A 204 -25.09 11.89 20.91
C ILE A 204 -25.82 10.69 20.32
N GLY A 205 -25.08 9.61 20.11
CA GLY A 205 -25.63 8.28 19.82
C GLY A 205 -25.03 7.23 20.74
N VAL A 206 -25.39 5.97 20.50
CA VAL A 206 -24.83 4.81 21.23
C VAL A 206 -23.30 4.83 21.18
N GLY A 207 -22.67 4.66 22.34
CA GLY A 207 -21.22 4.80 22.51
C GLY A 207 -20.42 3.56 22.11
N GLN A 208 -19.10 3.72 21.98
CA GLN A 208 -18.16 2.61 21.81
C GLN A 208 -18.05 1.79 23.11
N LYS A 209 -17.91 0.46 23.05
CA LYS A 209 -17.94 -0.48 24.21
C LYS A 209 -19.31 -0.73 24.85
N GLY A 210 -20.40 -0.57 24.08
CA GLY A 210 -21.74 -0.99 24.50
C GLY A 210 -22.46 -0.04 25.47
N TYR A 211 -21.92 1.15 25.74
CA TYR A 211 -22.60 2.19 26.51
C TYR A 211 -23.85 2.69 25.80
N ASP A 212 -24.92 2.94 26.56
CA ASP A 212 -26.13 3.55 26.03
C ASP A 212 -25.96 5.06 25.73
N GLU A 213 -26.99 5.66 25.15
CA GLU A 213 -27.00 7.08 24.79
C GLU A 213 -26.88 8.01 26.01
N ASN A 214 -27.41 7.60 27.17
CA ASN A 214 -27.38 8.40 28.40
C ASN A 214 -25.96 8.41 28.99
N GLN A 215 -25.33 7.25 29.10
CA GLN A 215 -23.94 7.14 29.52
C GLN A 215 -23.02 7.90 28.57
N THR A 216 -23.29 7.85 27.26
CA THR A 216 -22.51 8.59 26.26
C THR A 216 -22.69 10.10 26.41
N ALA A 217 -23.91 10.58 26.69
CA ALA A 217 -24.17 11.99 27.02
C ALA A 217 -23.41 12.43 28.28
N ASP A 218 -23.42 11.62 29.35
CA ASP A 218 -22.72 11.91 30.59
C ASP A 218 -21.20 12.02 30.41
N PHE A 219 -20.59 11.10 29.65
CA PHE A 219 -19.15 11.18 29.36
C PHE A 219 -18.80 12.38 28.48
N LYS A 220 -19.65 12.74 27.51
CA LYS A 220 -19.38 13.84 26.58
C LYS A 220 -19.63 15.20 27.21
N SER A 221 -20.60 15.34 28.11
CA SER A 221 -20.85 16.61 28.82
C SER A 221 -19.64 17.07 29.64
N ARG A 222 -18.80 16.15 30.09
CA ARG A 222 -17.54 16.42 30.81
C ARG A 222 -16.55 17.25 30.02
N ILE A 223 -16.72 17.42 28.71
CA ILE A 223 -15.96 18.41 27.94
C ILE A 223 -16.11 19.83 28.51
N ALA A 224 -17.25 20.13 29.16
CA ALA A 224 -17.52 21.40 29.82
C ALA A 224 -16.93 21.51 31.24
N ASN A 225 -16.35 20.43 31.81
CA ASN A 225 -15.83 20.45 33.18
C ASN A 225 -14.69 21.45 33.38
N GLY A 226 -13.84 21.64 32.36
CA GLY A 226 -12.76 22.62 32.38
C GLY A 226 -13.12 23.97 31.79
N LEU A 227 -14.39 24.24 31.44
CA LEU A 227 -14.78 25.47 30.74
C LEU A 227 -14.31 26.71 31.52
N ASN A 228 -13.73 27.68 30.80
CA ASN A 228 -13.36 28.96 31.41
C ASN A 228 -14.60 29.69 31.96
N VAL A 229 -14.39 30.63 32.89
CA VAL A 229 -15.49 31.35 33.59
C VAL A 229 -16.51 31.96 32.63
N ASP A 230 -16.05 32.58 31.53
CA ASP A 230 -16.91 33.19 30.50
C ASP A 230 -17.14 32.25 29.28
N GLY A 231 -16.71 31.00 29.39
CA GLY A 231 -16.82 30.04 28.30
C GLY A 231 -18.25 29.61 28.05
N GLN A 232 -18.52 29.15 26.83
CA GLN A 232 -19.86 28.77 26.38
C GLN A 232 -19.90 27.34 25.84
N VAL A 233 -20.98 26.62 26.14
CA VAL A 233 -21.23 25.28 25.61
C VAL A 233 -22.22 25.36 24.45
N ILE A 234 -21.88 24.77 23.31
CA ILE A 234 -22.69 24.77 22.10
C ILE A 234 -23.29 23.38 21.89
N LEU A 235 -24.62 23.30 21.87
CA LEU A 235 -25.36 22.05 21.82
C LEU A 235 -26.32 22.00 20.62
N ASN A 236 -26.37 20.87 19.95
CA ASN A 236 -27.37 20.61 18.92
C ASN A 236 -28.74 20.35 19.59
N ARG A 237 -29.71 21.26 19.40
CA ARG A 237 -31.06 21.16 19.95
C ARG A 237 -31.88 20.03 19.32
N ASP A 238 -31.54 19.62 18.10
CA ASP A 238 -32.31 18.62 17.35
C ASP A 238 -32.01 17.17 17.78
N ILE A 239 -31.06 16.95 18.69
CA ILE A 239 -30.71 15.60 19.16
C ILE A 239 -31.82 15.06 20.07
N LYS A 240 -32.11 13.77 19.94
CA LYS A 240 -33.22 13.10 20.65
C LYS A 240 -33.12 13.21 22.18
N ASN A 241 -31.90 13.18 22.71
CA ASN A 241 -31.61 13.20 24.14
C ASN A 241 -31.11 14.57 24.62
N TYR A 242 -31.48 15.66 23.94
CA TYR A 242 -31.02 17.01 24.27
C TYR A 242 -31.27 17.37 25.73
N ASP A 243 -32.48 17.16 26.24
CA ASP A 243 -32.86 17.59 27.59
C ASP A 243 -31.99 16.87 28.65
N GLN A 244 -31.69 15.59 28.42
CA GLN A 244 -30.81 14.81 29.29
C GLN A 244 -29.35 15.28 29.21
N LEU A 245 -28.85 15.56 27.99
CA LEU A 245 -27.52 16.13 27.78
C LEU A 245 -27.40 17.50 28.47
N LEU A 246 -28.44 18.34 28.37
CA LEU A 246 -28.49 19.66 28.99
C LEU A 246 -28.38 19.56 30.51
N VAL A 247 -29.12 18.64 31.15
CA VAL A 247 -28.98 18.36 32.59
C VAL A 247 -27.54 18.00 32.97
N TYR A 248 -26.85 17.21 32.14
CA TYR A 248 -25.47 16.82 32.40
C TYR A 248 -24.47 17.94 32.17
N VAL A 249 -24.72 18.81 31.19
CA VAL A 249 -23.91 20.02 30.94
C VAL A 249 -24.08 21.05 32.06
N HIS A 250 -25.29 21.20 32.60
CA HIS A 250 -25.59 22.12 33.72
C HIS A 250 -24.92 21.77 35.05
N ARG A 251 -24.31 20.59 35.17
CA ARG A 251 -23.39 20.30 36.27
C ARG A 251 -22.12 21.14 36.23
N TYR A 252 -21.77 21.67 35.06
CA TYR A 252 -20.53 22.41 34.80
C TYR A 252 -20.80 23.85 34.36
N SER A 253 -21.80 24.09 33.50
CA SER A 253 -22.10 25.45 33.02
C SER A 253 -23.58 25.62 32.64
N TYR A 254 -24.11 26.81 32.97
CA TYR A 254 -25.41 27.28 32.50
C TYR A 254 -25.31 28.17 31.25
N ASN A 255 -24.09 28.55 30.84
CA ASN A 255 -23.87 29.34 29.62
C ASN A 255 -23.91 28.42 28.39
N VAL A 256 -25.12 28.13 27.92
CA VAL A 256 -25.38 27.22 26.81
C VAL A 256 -25.97 28.00 25.64
N LEU A 257 -25.41 27.78 24.45
CA LEU A 257 -25.95 28.24 23.17
C LEU A 257 -26.41 27.02 22.37
N SER A 258 -27.70 26.94 22.08
CA SER A 258 -28.28 25.85 21.31
C SER A 258 -28.39 26.19 19.83
N TYR A 259 -28.17 25.21 18.96
CA TYR A 259 -28.38 25.36 17.51
C TYR A 259 -29.25 24.24 16.96
N GLY A 260 -30.09 24.50 15.96
CA GLY A 260 -31.02 23.50 15.45
C GLY A 260 -32.13 24.04 14.56
N LYS A 261 -32.95 23.16 13.99
CA LYS A 261 -34.23 23.48 13.34
C LYS A 261 -35.33 23.72 14.38
N HIS A 262 -35.16 23.21 15.59
CA HIS A 262 -36.14 23.33 16.67
C HIS A 262 -36.51 24.79 16.95
N SER A 263 -37.79 25.05 17.23
CA SER A 263 -38.34 26.40 17.45
C SER A 263 -37.73 27.13 18.65
N THR A 264 -37.12 26.39 19.59
CA THR A 264 -36.46 26.92 20.78
C THR A 264 -34.94 27.01 20.67
N ALA A 265 -34.34 26.70 19.51
CA ALA A 265 -32.90 26.85 19.35
C ALA A 265 -32.51 28.34 19.31
N ASP A 266 -31.34 28.69 19.87
CA ASP A 266 -30.82 30.06 19.88
C ASP A 266 -30.29 30.48 18.50
N VAL A 267 -29.61 29.53 17.83
CA VAL A 267 -29.18 29.64 16.43
C VAL A 267 -30.05 28.69 15.59
N LYS A 268 -31.04 29.27 14.92
CA LYS A 268 -31.95 28.48 14.07
C LYS A 268 -31.43 28.40 12.66
N TYR A 269 -31.78 27.34 11.95
CA TYR A 269 -31.54 27.27 10.52
C TYR A 269 -32.69 26.65 9.75
N GLN A 270 -32.83 27.06 8.49
CA GLN A 270 -33.81 26.54 7.56
C GLN A 270 -33.14 26.30 6.22
N ARG A 271 -33.36 25.12 5.63
CA ARG A 271 -32.90 24.83 4.27
C ARG A 271 -33.70 25.62 3.25
N VAL A 272 -33.00 26.15 2.26
CA VAL A 272 -33.57 26.77 1.06
C VAL A 272 -32.99 26.09 -0.18
N GLU A 273 -33.46 26.45 -1.37
CA GLU A 273 -33.11 25.77 -2.62
C GLU A 273 -31.61 25.86 -2.94
N ASP A 274 -30.99 27.00 -2.69
CA ASP A 274 -29.58 27.29 -2.99
C ASP A 274 -28.66 27.23 -1.76
N GLY A 275 -29.12 26.63 -0.64
CA GLY A 275 -28.32 26.51 0.58
C GLY A 275 -29.16 26.53 1.85
N PHE A 276 -28.85 27.43 2.78
CA PHE A 276 -29.61 27.58 4.02
C PHE A 276 -29.62 29.00 4.58
N LEU A 277 -30.69 29.31 5.31
CA LEU A 277 -30.82 30.50 6.13
C LEU A 277 -30.45 30.17 7.57
N ILE A 278 -29.69 31.06 8.20
CA ILE A 278 -29.42 31.06 9.64
C ILE A 278 -30.08 32.28 10.28
N PHE A 279 -30.68 32.06 11.44
CA PHE A 279 -31.33 33.07 12.26
C PHE A 279 -30.61 33.12 13.60
N ILE A 280 -29.96 34.24 13.89
CA ILE A 280 -29.25 34.48 15.16
C ILE A 280 -29.77 35.80 15.73
N LYS A 281 -30.45 35.74 16.87
CA LYS A 281 -31.14 36.90 17.45
C LYS A 281 -32.08 37.55 16.41
N ASN A 282 -31.83 38.80 16.02
CA ASN A 282 -32.61 39.56 15.05
C ASN A 282 -31.98 39.59 13.64
N ASN A 283 -30.88 38.87 13.42
CA ASN A 283 -30.18 38.86 12.15
C ASN A 283 -30.43 37.56 11.39
N ASN A 284 -30.61 37.69 10.07
CA ASN A 284 -30.80 36.58 9.16
C ASN A 284 -29.65 36.55 8.16
N TYR A 285 -29.04 35.39 7.99
CA TYR A 285 -27.89 35.20 7.12
C TYR A 285 -28.20 34.11 6.11
N HIS A 286 -27.88 34.36 4.86
CA HIS A 286 -28.03 33.39 3.78
C HIS A 286 -26.67 32.81 3.43
N VAL A 287 -26.59 31.48 3.42
CA VAL A 287 -25.41 30.73 3.03
C VAL A 287 -25.73 30.01 1.72
N SER A 288 -25.14 30.48 0.63
CA SER A 288 -25.26 29.84 -0.68
C SER A 288 -24.31 28.65 -0.80
N LEU A 289 -24.81 27.52 -1.26
CA LEU A 289 -24.06 26.29 -1.48
C LEU A 289 -24.13 25.85 -2.94
N ASP A 290 -22.96 25.61 -3.53
CA ASP A 290 -22.85 25.20 -4.95
C ASP A 290 -23.17 23.70 -5.16
N HIS A 291 -23.46 22.98 -4.07
CA HIS A 291 -23.74 21.56 -4.07
C HIS A 291 -24.68 21.16 -2.92
N TYR A 292 -25.35 20.02 -3.10
CA TYR A 292 -26.20 19.45 -2.05
C TYR A 292 -25.35 18.94 -0.88
N VAL A 293 -25.66 19.41 0.33
CA VAL A 293 -25.16 18.86 1.59
C VAL A 293 -26.28 18.11 2.32
N ASP A 294 -25.98 17.16 3.18
CA ASP A 294 -26.98 16.50 4.03
C ASP A 294 -27.26 17.27 5.32
N ASP A 295 -28.28 16.84 6.06
CA ASP A 295 -28.68 17.46 7.32
C ASP A 295 -27.57 17.39 8.40
N GLY A 296 -26.77 16.32 8.44
CA GLY A 296 -25.67 16.19 9.40
C GLY A 296 -24.53 17.14 9.08
N THR A 297 -24.13 17.21 7.80
CA THR A 297 -23.14 18.19 7.31
C THR A 297 -23.61 19.62 7.57
N LEU A 298 -24.87 19.91 7.24
CA LEU A 298 -25.45 21.24 7.44
C LEU A 298 -25.54 21.60 8.93
N SER A 299 -25.91 20.65 9.78
CA SER A 299 -25.87 20.79 11.24
C SER A 299 -24.45 21.12 11.73
N ASN A 300 -23.40 20.44 11.23
CA ASN A 300 -22.02 20.75 11.58
C ASN A 300 -21.60 22.17 11.12
N MET A 301 -22.06 22.63 9.95
CA MET A 301 -21.81 23.99 9.45
C MET A 301 -22.50 25.05 10.32
N VAL A 302 -23.72 24.78 10.77
CA VAL A 302 -24.43 25.68 11.70
C VAL A 302 -23.73 25.71 13.06
N ALA A 303 -23.23 24.57 13.55
CA ALA A 303 -22.45 24.49 14.78
C ALA A 303 -21.20 25.38 14.73
N THR A 304 -20.51 25.43 13.59
CA THR A 304 -19.31 26.27 13.43
C THR A 304 -19.67 27.75 13.40
N LEU A 305 -20.76 28.13 12.73
CA LEU A 305 -21.25 29.51 12.73
C LEU A 305 -21.75 29.95 14.10
N ALA A 306 -22.40 29.06 14.86
CA ALA A 306 -22.76 29.30 16.25
C ALA A 306 -21.51 29.56 17.11
N ALA A 307 -20.41 28.82 16.89
CA ALA A 307 -19.15 29.05 17.58
C ALA A 307 -18.47 30.38 17.19
N ILE A 308 -18.48 30.76 15.91
CA ILE A 308 -17.95 32.05 15.47
C ILE A 308 -18.76 33.20 16.08
N HIS A 309 -20.10 33.05 16.15
CA HIS A 309 -20.96 34.00 16.84
C HIS A 309 -20.64 34.09 18.34
N ALA A 310 -20.46 32.95 19.01
CA ALA A 310 -20.09 32.88 20.42
C ALA A 310 -18.73 33.55 20.73
N LEU A 311 -17.79 33.52 19.78
CA LEU A 311 -16.52 34.26 19.86
C LEU A 311 -16.68 35.78 19.65
N GLY A 312 -17.88 36.27 19.34
CA GLY A 312 -18.13 37.68 19.03
C GLY A 312 -17.60 38.10 17.66
N LEU A 313 -17.36 37.15 16.75
CA LEU A 313 -16.80 37.41 15.43
C LEU A 313 -17.91 37.62 14.39
N ASP A 314 -17.62 38.47 13.40
CA ASP A 314 -18.55 38.78 12.31
C ASP A 314 -18.65 37.61 11.31
N ILE A 315 -19.73 36.83 11.43
CA ILE A 315 -19.97 35.64 10.60
C ILE A 315 -20.08 35.93 9.10
N THR A 316 -20.40 37.17 8.69
CA THR A 316 -20.58 37.50 7.26
C THR A 316 -19.30 37.32 6.45
N LYS A 317 -18.14 37.47 7.08
CA LYS A 317 -16.81 37.31 6.46
C LYS A 317 -16.54 35.90 5.95
N VAL A 318 -17.25 34.90 6.46
CA VAL A 318 -16.91 33.48 6.23
C VAL A 318 -18.01 32.67 5.55
N LEU A 319 -19.20 33.22 5.34
CA LEU A 319 -20.33 32.48 4.76
C LEU A 319 -20.00 31.89 3.38
N HIS A 320 -19.28 32.65 2.54
CA HIS A 320 -18.89 32.22 1.20
C HIS A 320 -17.85 31.08 1.17
N LEU A 321 -17.16 30.82 2.29
CA LEU A 321 -16.07 29.85 2.34
C LEU A 321 -16.56 28.40 2.40
N PHE A 322 -17.82 28.16 2.73
CA PHE A 322 -18.37 26.81 2.77
C PHE A 322 -18.28 26.07 1.42
N ASN A 323 -18.30 26.80 0.29
CA ASN A 323 -18.10 26.23 -1.04
C ASN A 323 -16.64 25.87 -1.35
N SER A 324 -15.68 26.42 -0.62
CA SER A 324 -14.25 26.12 -0.81
C SER A 324 -13.80 24.80 -0.18
N ILE A 325 -14.67 24.15 0.61
CA ILE A 325 -14.38 22.88 1.26
C ILE A 325 -14.77 21.74 0.34
N SER A 326 -13.78 21.19 -0.38
CA SER A 326 -13.93 19.84 -0.92
C SER A 326 -13.98 18.87 0.27
N ASN A 327 -15.13 18.24 0.52
CA ASN A 327 -15.28 17.18 1.51
C ASN A 327 -14.41 15.96 1.11
N LYS A 328 -13.12 15.99 1.45
CA LYS A 328 -12.15 14.92 1.17
C LYS A 328 -12.32 13.68 2.07
N GLU A 329 -13.23 13.69 3.04
CA GLU A 329 -13.39 12.58 4.01
C GLU A 329 -14.54 11.60 3.68
N SER A 330 -15.41 11.93 2.72
CA SER A 330 -16.38 11.03 2.10
C SER A 330 -16.58 11.46 0.64
N THR A 331 -15.68 11.02 -0.24
CA THR A 331 -15.68 11.41 -1.64
C THR A 331 -16.82 10.73 -2.38
N LEU A 332 -17.85 11.51 -2.72
CA LEU A 332 -18.73 11.19 -3.85
C LEU A 332 -17.92 11.36 -5.13
N GLU A 333 -17.61 10.26 -5.80
CA GLU A 333 -17.07 10.29 -7.15
C GLU A 333 -18.18 9.90 -8.14
N LEU A 334 -18.43 10.77 -9.11
CA LEU A 334 -19.16 10.38 -10.31
C LEU A 334 -18.26 9.40 -11.08
N LEU A 335 -18.60 8.12 -11.05
CA LEU A 335 -17.89 7.15 -11.89
C LEU A 335 -18.47 7.19 -13.31
N SER A 336 -17.67 7.63 -14.28
CA SER A 336 -17.94 7.34 -15.69
C SER A 336 -17.54 5.89 -15.97
N VAL A 337 -18.47 4.96 -15.75
CA VAL A 337 -18.29 3.52 -15.97
C VAL A 337 -18.92 3.16 -17.34
N TYR A 338 -18.16 2.62 -18.30
CA TYR A 338 -18.68 1.86 -19.46
C TYR A 338 -19.78 2.48 -20.36
N ASP A 339 -19.73 3.76 -20.74
CA ASP A 339 -20.87 4.38 -21.45
C ASP A 339 -22.22 4.27 -20.68
N LYS A 340 -22.18 3.89 -19.39
CA LYS A 340 -23.30 3.72 -18.46
C LYS A 340 -23.06 4.61 -17.25
N ASN A 341 -23.56 5.83 -17.31
CA ASN A 341 -23.47 6.81 -16.21
C ASN A 341 -24.09 6.25 -14.91
N ALA A 342 -23.29 5.75 -13.96
CA ALA A 342 -23.75 5.30 -12.63
C ALA A 342 -23.02 6.09 -11.53
N TYR A 343 -23.62 6.19 -10.35
CA TYR A 343 -23.08 6.97 -9.23
C TYR A 343 -22.49 6.05 -8.16
N LEU A 344 -21.33 6.41 -7.60
CA LEU A 344 -20.70 5.71 -6.48
C LEU A 344 -20.54 6.65 -5.28
N ILE A 345 -20.89 6.14 -4.11
CA ILE A 345 -20.70 6.80 -2.82
C ILE A 345 -19.77 5.94 -1.98
N ASP A 346 -18.54 6.41 -1.76
CA ASP A 346 -17.57 5.75 -0.86
C ASP A 346 -17.63 6.38 0.55
N ASP A 347 -18.12 5.61 1.52
CA ASP A 347 -18.13 5.97 2.93
C ASP A 347 -17.49 4.86 3.80
N THR A 348 -16.32 4.38 3.37
CA THR A 348 -15.61 3.26 4.00
C THR A 348 -14.63 3.65 5.13
N TYR A 349 -14.63 4.91 5.59
CA TYR A 349 -13.63 5.43 6.52
C TYR A 349 -13.82 4.93 7.97
N ASN A 350 -15.04 5.06 8.49
CA ASN A 350 -15.44 4.61 9.83
C ASN A 350 -16.90 4.12 9.80
N ALA A 351 -17.26 3.23 10.72
CA ALA A 351 -18.62 2.72 10.86
C ALA A 351 -19.07 2.77 12.31
N GLU A 352 -20.09 3.58 12.56
CA GLU A 352 -20.91 3.59 13.78
C GLU A 352 -22.38 3.50 13.34
N TYR A 353 -23.27 3.00 14.20
CA TYR A 353 -24.67 2.76 13.83
C TYR A 353 -25.34 4.02 13.25
N LEU A 354 -25.21 5.16 13.92
CA LEU A 354 -25.81 6.41 13.45
C LEU A 354 -25.17 6.90 12.12
N SER A 355 -23.88 6.65 11.93
CA SER A 355 -23.19 6.96 10.66
C SER A 355 -23.70 6.09 9.50
N MET A 356 -24.05 4.82 9.76
CA MET A 356 -24.68 3.95 8.77
C MET A 356 -26.05 4.49 8.36
N VAL A 357 -26.91 4.78 9.34
CA VAL A 357 -28.27 5.29 9.10
C VAL A 357 -28.23 6.62 8.33
N ASN A 358 -27.32 7.52 8.68
CA ASN A 358 -27.16 8.80 7.99
C ASN A 358 -26.70 8.61 6.53
N ALA A 359 -25.78 7.69 6.26
CA ALA A 359 -25.35 7.37 4.90
C ALA A 359 -26.49 6.76 4.06
N PHE A 360 -27.33 5.92 4.67
CA PHE A 360 -28.52 5.35 4.03
C PHE A 360 -29.51 6.44 3.65
N LYS A 361 -29.81 7.35 4.59
CA LYS A 361 -30.68 8.51 4.37
C LYS A 361 -30.11 9.46 3.33
N TYR A 362 -28.81 9.74 3.36
CA TYR A 362 -28.11 10.55 2.35
C TYR A 362 -28.37 10.00 0.94
N CYS A 363 -28.07 8.72 0.74
CA CYS A 363 -28.22 8.06 -0.56
C CYS A 363 -29.68 8.08 -1.02
N HIS A 364 -30.61 7.79 -0.11
CA HIS A 364 -32.04 7.84 -0.40
C HIS A 364 -32.50 9.24 -0.81
N ASP A 365 -32.22 10.26 -0.01
CA ASP A 365 -32.73 11.62 -0.22
C ASP A 365 -32.15 12.25 -1.50
N ARG A 366 -30.88 11.99 -1.81
CA ARG A 366 -30.20 12.53 -2.98
C ARG A 366 -30.56 11.82 -4.29
N TYR A 367 -30.93 10.54 -4.22
CA TYR A 367 -31.13 9.68 -5.39
C TYR A 367 -32.49 8.94 -5.35
N LYS A 368 -33.55 9.66 -4.96
CA LYS A 368 -34.91 9.10 -4.78
C LYS A 368 -35.44 8.34 -6.01
N LYS A 369 -35.07 8.78 -7.22
CA LYS A 369 -35.56 8.24 -8.49
C LYS A 369 -34.68 7.13 -9.07
N ASN A 370 -33.49 6.91 -8.51
CA ASN A 370 -32.51 5.94 -8.99
C ASN A 370 -32.65 4.60 -8.27
N ARG A 371 -32.30 3.52 -8.95
CA ARG A 371 -32.10 2.22 -8.33
C ARG A 371 -30.83 2.26 -7.48
N LYS A 372 -30.92 1.82 -6.23
CA LYS A 372 -29.88 1.93 -5.20
C LYS A 372 -29.38 0.54 -4.81
N ILE A 373 -28.07 0.39 -4.82
CA ILE A 373 -27.34 -0.81 -4.44
C ILE A 373 -26.50 -0.46 -3.21
N LEU A 374 -26.62 -1.25 -2.14
CA LEU A 374 -25.85 -1.08 -0.90
C LEU A 374 -24.81 -2.18 -0.75
N VAL A 375 -23.57 -1.79 -0.47
CA VAL A 375 -22.53 -2.67 0.09
C VAL A 375 -22.30 -2.25 1.54
N VAL A 376 -22.78 -3.07 2.49
CA VAL A 376 -22.71 -2.78 3.94
C VAL A 376 -21.65 -3.64 4.61
N GLY A 377 -20.75 -3.01 5.35
CA GLY A 377 -19.68 -3.66 6.09
C GLY A 377 -19.76 -3.55 7.60
N ASP A 378 -18.84 -4.23 8.29
CA ASP A 378 -18.89 -4.37 9.75
C ASP A 378 -18.82 -3.02 10.49
N ILE A 379 -19.61 -2.91 11.56
CA ILE A 379 -19.45 -1.95 12.65
C ILE A 379 -18.54 -2.60 13.71
N ILE A 380 -17.49 -1.90 14.12
CA ILE A 380 -16.48 -2.42 15.05
C ILE A 380 -16.73 -1.95 16.50
N ASN A 381 -16.06 -2.60 17.48
CA ASN A 381 -16.09 -2.27 18.91
C ASN A 381 -17.48 -2.39 19.58
N LEU A 382 -18.31 -3.33 19.09
CA LEU A 382 -19.64 -3.61 19.62
C LEU A 382 -19.66 -4.72 20.70
N GLU A 383 -18.54 -5.40 20.91
CA GLU A 383 -18.40 -6.48 21.89
C GLU A 383 -19.55 -7.51 21.78
N ASN A 384 -20.29 -7.78 22.87
CA ASN A 384 -21.40 -8.72 22.91
C ASN A 384 -22.67 -8.23 22.19
N LYS A 385 -22.73 -6.97 21.75
CA LYS A 385 -23.88 -6.38 21.04
C LYS A 385 -23.75 -6.45 19.51
N SER A 386 -22.68 -7.06 18.98
CA SER A 386 -22.43 -7.07 17.52
C SER A 386 -23.61 -7.63 16.71
N LYS A 387 -24.18 -8.76 17.14
CA LYS A 387 -25.34 -9.38 16.49
C LYS A 387 -26.54 -8.43 16.46
N GLU A 388 -26.99 -7.99 17.63
CA GLU A 388 -28.15 -7.11 17.81
C GLU A 388 -28.04 -5.83 16.96
N VAL A 389 -26.87 -5.19 16.98
CA VAL A 389 -26.66 -3.94 16.24
C VAL A 389 -26.63 -4.17 14.72
N HIS A 390 -25.99 -5.22 14.22
CA HIS A 390 -26.00 -5.52 12.78
C HIS A 390 -27.40 -5.93 12.29
N GLU A 391 -28.15 -6.73 13.06
CA GLU A 391 -29.55 -7.07 12.75
C GLU A 391 -30.44 -5.82 12.71
N SER A 392 -30.22 -4.88 13.63
CA SER A 392 -30.98 -3.62 13.69
C SER A 392 -30.78 -2.68 12.49
N LEU A 393 -29.79 -2.93 11.62
CA LEU A 393 -29.61 -2.19 10.37
C LEU A 393 -30.65 -2.57 9.30
N LEU A 394 -31.35 -3.69 9.44
CA LEU A 394 -32.36 -4.13 8.47
C LEU A 394 -33.46 -3.09 8.27
N LYS A 395 -34.02 -2.58 9.37
CA LYS A 395 -35.10 -1.59 9.34
C LYS A 395 -34.69 -0.32 8.57
N PRO A 396 -33.59 0.39 8.91
CA PRO A 396 -33.19 1.59 8.18
C PRO A 396 -32.77 1.30 6.73
N ILE A 397 -32.22 0.11 6.41
CA ILE A 397 -31.94 -0.28 5.01
C ILE A 397 -33.24 -0.36 4.19
N LEU A 398 -34.27 -1.02 4.74
CA LEU A 398 -35.57 -1.17 4.08
C LEU A 398 -36.32 0.17 3.95
N GLU A 399 -36.31 0.99 5.01
CA GLU A 399 -36.92 2.34 5.01
C GLU A 399 -36.31 3.27 3.96
N ASN A 400 -35.00 3.16 3.71
CA ASN A 400 -34.28 3.94 2.71
C ASN A 400 -34.32 3.33 1.29
N LYS A 401 -35.11 2.28 1.08
CA LYS A 401 -35.44 1.69 -0.23
C LYS A 401 -34.21 1.26 -1.04
N PHE A 402 -33.24 0.59 -0.43
CA PHE A 402 -32.20 -0.12 -1.21
C PHE A 402 -32.80 -1.36 -1.87
N GLU A 403 -32.71 -1.44 -3.20
CA GLU A 403 -33.25 -2.54 -3.98
C GLU A 403 -32.37 -3.78 -3.91
N LEU A 404 -31.05 -3.59 -3.84
CA LEU A 404 -30.08 -4.68 -3.76
C LEU A 404 -29.05 -4.41 -2.67
N ILE A 405 -28.72 -5.45 -1.90
CA ILE A 405 -27.82 -5.36 -0.74
C ILE A 405 -26.79 -6.49 -0.79
N ALA A 406 -25.51 -6.12 -0.77
CA ALA A 406 -24.40 -7.01 -0.50
C ALA A 406 -23.87 -6.74 0.92
N THR A 407 -23.61 -7.79 1.68
CA THR A 407 -22.97 -7.67 3.01
C THR A 407 -21.50 -8.03 2.92
N PHE A 408 -20.64 -7.32 3.66
CA PHE A 408 -19.19 -7.47 3.57
C PHE A 408 -18.51 -7.44 4.95
N GLY A 409 -17.98 -8.57 5.42
CA GLY A 409 -17.26 -8.62 6.70
C GLY A 409 -17.59 -9.84 7.52
N LYS A 410 -17.12 -9.91 8.76
CA LYS A 410 -17.33 -11.06 9.65
C LYS A 410 -18.71 -11.06 10.30
N ASP A 411 -19.14 -9.89 10.79
CA ASP A 411 -20.33 -9.77 11.64
C ASP A 411 -21.56 -9.34 10.83
N THR A 412 -21.39 -8.76 9.65
CA THR A 412 -22.50 -8.48 8.71
C THR A 412 -23.23 -9.73 8.20
N ILE A 413 -22.75 -10.94 8.48
CA ILE A 413 -23.47 -12.19 8.20
C ILE A 413 -24.81 -12.25 8.94
N TYR A 414 -24.90 -11.68 10.16
CA TYR A 414 -26.16 -11.65 10.93
C TYR A 414 -27.22 -10.82 10.22
N LEU A 415 -26.82 -9.67 9.65
CA LEU A 415 -27.70 -8.87 8.79
C LEU A 415 -28.07 -9.65 7.51
N ASN A 416 -27.11 -10.31 6.88
CA ASN A 416 -27.32 -11.05 5.63
C ASN A 416 -28.40 -12.12 5.74
N GLN A 417 -28.46 -12.82 6.89
CA GLN A 417 -29.45 -13.87 7.16
C GLN A 417 -30.89 -13.34 7.24
N LEU A 418 -31.07 -12.05 7.51
CA LEU A 418 -32.38 -11.40 7.62
C LEU A 418 -32.82 -10.69 6.34
N LEU A 419 -31.93 -10.54 5.34
CA LEU A 419 -32.23 -9.85 4.09
C LEU A 419 -33.20 -10.69 3.23
N PRO A 420 -34.26 -10.08 2.65
CA PRO A 420 -35.12 -10.74 1.68
C PRO A 420 -34.33 -11.32 0.50
N SER A 421 -34.65 -12.55 0.08
CA SER A 421 -33.90 -13.28 -0.96
C SER A 421 -33.87 -12.56 -2.31
N ASP A 422 -34.90 -11.78 -2.63
CA ASP A 422 -35.01 -10.95 -3.84
C ASP A 422 -34.11 -9.70 -3.81
N ARG A 423 -33.65 -9.29 -2.63
CA ARG A 423 -32.78 -8.11 -2.44
C ARG A 423 -31.35 -8.46 -2.05
N ASN A 424 -31.10 -9.71 -1.68
CA ASN A 424 -29.81 -10.16 -1.17
C ASN A 424 -28.85 -10.56 -2.31
N LEU A 425 -27.79 -9.78 -2.50
CA LEU A 425 -26.71 -10.07 -3.47
C LEU A 425 -25.67 -11.07 -2.96
N GLY A 426 -25.73 -11.41 -1.67
CA GLY A 426 -24.85 -12.33 -0.99
C GLY A 426 -24.00 -11.68 0.10
N HIS A 427 -23.35 -12.56 0.86
CA HIS A 427 -22.35 -12.22 1.86
C HIS A 427 -20.94 -12.43 1.31
N PHE A 428 -20.07 -11.45 1.50
CA PHE A 428 -18.72 -11.43 0.94
C PHE A 428 -17.66 -11.20 2.03
N THR A 429 -16.51 -11.84 1.85
CA THR A 429 -15.29 -11.54 2.62
C THR A 429 -14.12 -11.13 1.72
N ASP A 430 -14.35 -11.07 0.40
CA ASP A 430 -13.38 -10.77 -0.64
C ASP A 430 -13.84 -9.57 -1.48
N ALA A 431 -13.08 -8.47 -1.40
CA ALA A 431 -13.48 -7.20 -1.99
C ALA A 431 -13.57 -7.26 -3.52
N LYS A 432 -12.77 -8.11 -4.18
CA LYS A 432 -12.81 -8.27 -5.64
C LYS A 432 -14.08 -9.00 -6.06
N GLN A 433 -14.45 -10.05 -5.35
CA GLN A 433 -15.70 -10.78 -5.64
C GLN A 433 -16.93 -9.91 -5.43
N CYS A 434 -16.95 -9.14 -4.34
CA CYS A 434 -18.03 -8.18 -4.09
C CYS A 434 -18.10 -7.14 -5.22
N ALA A 435 -16.98 -6.49 -5.58
CA ALA A 435 -16.92 -5.51 -6.66
C ALA A 435 -17.37 -6.08 -8.01
N LEU A 436 -16.92 -7.29 -8.38
CA LEU A 436 -17.32 -7.98 -9.61
C LEU A 436 -18.83 -8.27 -9.63
N LYS A 437 -19.41 -8.72 -8.51
CA LYS A 437 -20.85 -8.96 -8.41
C LYS A 437 -21.64 -7.68 -8.68
N ILE A 438 -21.21 -6.56 -8.09
CA ILE A 438 -21.85 -5.25 -8.27
C ILE A 438 -21.68 -4.76 -9.72
N ARG A 439 -20.48 -4.89 -10.31
CA ARG A 439 -20.22 -4.51 -11.70
C ARG A 439 -21.11 -5.24 -12.71
N ASN A 440 -21.32 -6.54 -12.52
CA ASN A 440 -22.10 -7.37 -13.45
C ASN A 440 -23.61 -7.06 -13.45
N ILE A 441 -24.10 -6.36 -12.42
CA ILE A 441 -25.52 -6.03 -12.28
C ILE A 441 -25.81 -4.53 -12.43
N LEU A 442 -24.77 -3.72 -12.69
CA LEU A 442 -24.89 -2.27 -12.79
C LEU A 442 -25.59 -1.85 -14.09
N HIS A 443 -26.60 -1.00 -13.94
CA HIS A 443 -27.30 -0.33 -15.04
C HIS A 443 -27.00 1.17 -15.05
N LYS A 444 -27.43 1.83 -16.13
CA LYS A 444 -27.35 3.28 -16.25
C LYS A 444 -28.21 3.92 -15.15
N ASP A 445 -27.68 4.97 -14.57
CA ASP A 445 -28.23 5.78 -13.49
C ASP A 445 -28.39 5.02 -12.15
N ASP A 446 -27.82 3.82 -12.00
CA ASP A 446 -27.74 3.14 -10.70
C ASP A 446 -26.87 3.92 -9.71
N VAL A 447 -27.14 3.76 -8.42
CA VAL A 447 -26.37 4.37 -7.33
C VAL A 447 -25.85 3.29 -6.41
N VAL A 448 -24.53 3.21 -6.26
CA VAL A 448 -23.87 2.27 -5.34
C VAL A 448 -23.39 3.03 -4.11
N LEU A 449 -23.85 2.64 -2.93
CA LEU A 449 -23.29 3.10 -1.65
C LEU A 449 -22.44 1.99 -1.05
N VAL A 450 -21.17 2.28 -0.76
CA VAL A 450 -20.27 1.38 -0.01
C VAL A 450 -20.02 1.98 1.37
N LYS A 451 -20.48 1.32 2.42
CA LYS A 451 -20.42 1.82 3.80
C LYS A 451 -19.91 0.75 4.77
N GLY A 452 -18.84 1.03 5.51
CA GLY A 452 -18.33 0.12 6.54
C GLY A 452 -17.01 0.56 7.14
N SER A 453 -16.58 -0.08 8.23
CA SER A 453 -15.28 0.22 8.84
C SER A 453 -14.17 -0.41 8.00
N ARG A 454 -13.18 0.38 7.55
CA ARG A 454 -11.93 -0.14 6.97
C ARG A 454 -10.96 -0.77 8.00
N ARG A 455 -11.16 -0.57 9.31
CA ARG A 455 -10.30 -1.23 10.31
C ARG A 455 -10.58 -2.73 10.27
N ASN A 456 -9.54 -3.53 10.07
CA ASN A 456 -9.60 -4.99 9.90
C ASN A 456 -10.47 -5.46 8.72
N SER A 457 -10.66 -4.63 7.69
CA SER A 457 -11.51 -4.94 6.54
C SER A 457 -10.91 -4.40 5.24
N THR A 458 -11.12 -5.11 4.14
CA THR A 458 -10.74 -4.66 2.80
C THR A 458 -11.86 -3.91 2.07
N ILE A 459 -12.95 -3.56 2.75
CA ILE A 459 -14.12 -2.89 2.17
C ILE A 459 -13.78 -1.60 1.42
N ALA A 460 -12.79 -0.83 1.89
CA ALA A 460 -12.32 0.40 1.26
C ALA A 460 -11.67 0.21 -0.12
N THR A 461 -11.41 -1.04 -0.53
CA THR A 461 -10.93 -1.34 -1.88
C THR A 461 -12.05 -1.56 -2.89
N ILE A 462 -13.26 -1.91 -2.44
CA ILE A 462 -14.42 -2.20 -3.29
C ILE A 462 -14.78 -1.01 -4.21
N PRO A 463 -14.85 0.25 -3.73
CA PRO A 463 -15.19 1.40 -4.57
C PRO A 463 -14.25 1.53 -5.78
N ASN A 464 -12.93 1.45 -5.53
CA ASN A 464 -11.91 1.50 -6.58
C ASN A 464 -12.04 0.34 -7.56
N LEU A 465 -12.35 -0.87 -7.08
CA LEU A 465 -12.49 -2.05 -7.93
C LEU A 465 -13.77 -2.02 -8.81
N ILE A 466 -14.83 -1.36 -8.34
CA ILE A 466 -16.05 -1.08 -9.13
C ILE A 466 -15.73 -0.06 -10.24
N ALA A 467 -14.82 0.89 -9.99
CA ALA A 467 -14.45 1.98 -10.88
C ALA A 467 -13.44 1.62 -12.00
N LEU A 468 -12.83 0.43 -11.98
CA LEU A 468 -11.83 0.03 -12.98
C LEU A 468 -12.47 -0.23 -14.36
N PRO A 469 -11.93 0.31 -15.47
CA PRO A 469 -12.39 -0.01 -16.82
C PRO A 469 -12.14 -1.50 -17.18
N ASP A 470 -12.95 -2.03 -18.09
CA ASP A 470 -12.95 -3.45 -18.50
C ASP A 470 -11.77 -3.68 -19.42
N SER A 471 -11.05 -4.74 -19.12
CA SER A 471 -9.95 -5.27 -19.91
C SER A 471 -10.39 -5.95 -21.22
N SER A 472 -11.59 -5.66 -21.75
CA SER A 472 -12.16 -6.33 -22.93
C SER A 472 -11.89 -5.62 -24.27
N HIS A 473 -11.27 -4.44 -24.28
CA HIS A 473 -10.82 -3.74 -25.49
C HIS A 473 -9.30 -3.51 -25.52
N ILE A 474 -8.52 -4.52 -25.15
CA ILE A 474 -7.09 -4.54 -25.50
C ILE A 474 -7.01 -4.86 -27.00
N ASP A 475 -6.78 -3.81 -27.78
CA ASP A 475 -6.33 -3.88 -29.16
C ASP A 475 -5.12 -4.82 -29.27
N LYS A 476 -5.03 -5.54 -30.40
CA LYS A 476 -4.02 -6.56 -30.70
C LYS A 476 -2.64 -5.94 -30.96
N SER A 477 -2.11 -5.16 -30.04
CA SER A 477 -0.69 -4.84 -29.97
C SER A 477 -0.06 -5.66 -28.85
N ILE A 478 0.61 -6.75 -29.23
CA ILE A 478 1.67 -7.34 -28.41
C ILE A 478 2.56 -6.19 -27.93
N ASP A 479 2.83 -6.09 -26.63
CA ASP A 479 3.67 -5.05 -26.02
C ASP A 479 4.93 -4.84 -26.88
N LYS A 480 5.03 -3.69 -27.55
CA LYS A 480 6.25 -3.34 -28.28
C LYS A 480 7.30 -2.94 -27.26
N TYR A 481 8.14 -3.91 -26.90
CA TYR A 481 9.35 -3.69 -26.13
C TYR A 481 10.40 -3.03 -27.02
N VAL A 482 10.89 -1.87 -26.59
CA VAL A 482 12.03 -1.18 -27.22
C VAL A 482 13.19 -1.32 -26.28
N THR A 483 14.27 -1.95 -26.72
CA THR A 483 15.58 -1.81 -26.09
C THR A 483 16.56 -1.36 -27.14
N ALA A 484 16.83 -0.06 -27.12
CA ALA A 484 17.86 0.52 -27.95
C ALA A 484 19.24 0.25 -27.33
N HIS A 485 20.05 -0.58 -27.97
CA HIS A 485 21.46 -0.76 -27.62
C HIS A 485 22.34 0.13 -28.51
N LEU A 486 22.93 1.16 -27.91
CA LEU A 486 23.57 2.28 -28.63
C LEU A 486 24.74 1.98 -29.54
N SER A 487 25.39 0.84 -29.42
CA SER A 487 26.47 0.53 -30.35
C SER A 487 25.95 0.18 -31.76
N HIS A 488 24.63 -0.03 -31.94
CA HIS A 488 24.05 -0.60 -33.17
C HIS A 488 22.65 -0.04 -33.52
N ALA A 489 22.21 1.07 -32.91
CA ALA A 489 20.84 1.58 -33.10
C ALA A 489 20.66 2.24 -34.49
N ASN A 490 19.68 1.79 -35.26
CA ASN A 490 19.25 2.45 -36.49
C ASN A 490 18.16 3.49 -36.18
N PHE A 491 18.54 4.77 -36.11
CA PHE A 491 17.61 5.86 -35.80
C PHE A 491 16.52 6.11 -36.87
N ASN A 492 16.58 5.41 -38.01
CA ASN A 492 15.55 5.44 -39.04
C ASN A 492 14.34 4.54 -38.73
N GLU A 493 14.41 3.67 -37.72
CA GLU A 493 13.26 2.84 -37.34
C GLU A 493 12.11 3.68 -36.76
N GLN A 494 10.87 3.33 -37.13
CA GLN A 494 9.64 4.03 -36.72
C GLN A 494 9.52 4.20 -35.19
N ILE A 495 10.15 3.27 -34.45
CA ILE A 495 10.15 3.25 -33.00
C ILE A 495 10.77 4.50 -32.38
N TRP A 496 11.78 5.08 -33.03
CA TRP A 496 12.42 6.32 -32.60
C TRP A 496 11.54 7.56 -32.76
N GLN A 497 10.52 7.46 -33.63
CA GLN A 497 9.51 8.48 -33.86
C GLN A 497 8.28 8.33 -32.93
N THR A 498 8.29 7.34 -32.03
CA THR A 498 7.21 7.15 -31.04
C THR A 498 7.10 8.36 -30.13
N LYS A 499 5.89 8.93 -30.04
CA LYS A 499 5.60 10.17 -29.32
C LYS A 499 5.06 9.90 -27.92
N THR A 500 5.42 10.75 -26.96
CA THR A 500 4.86 10.77 -25.60
C THR A 500 4.16 12.11 -25.30
N GLU A 501 3.25 12.12 -24.32
CA GLU A 501 2.28 13.21 -24.15
C GLU A 501 2.81 14.46 -23.38
N TYR A 502 4.07 14.43 -22.94
CA TYR A 502 4.70 15.49 -22.14
C TYR A 502 5.96 16.02 -22.82
N GLY A 503 6.22 17.32 -22.65
CA GLY A 503 7.39 17.99 -23.18
C GLY A 503 8.72 17.46 -22.64
N ILE A 504 9.80 17.72 -23.38
CA ILE A 504 11.18 17.32 -23.06
C ILE A 504 11.88 18.28 -22.08
N GLY A 505 11.25 19.42 -21.77
CA GLY A 505 11.83 20.52 -20.98
C GLY A 505 12.49 20.09 -19.65
N PRO A 506 11.84 19.29 -18.78
CA PRO A 506 12.44 18.84 -17.52
C PRO A 506 13.74 18.04 -17.72
N LEU A 507 13.81 17.21 -18.76
CA LEU A 507 15.00 16.41 -19.04
C LEU A 507 16.17 17.29 -19.49
N ILE A 508 15.91 18.30 -20.33
CA ILE A 508 16.91 19.29 -20.73
C ILE A 508 17.36 20.11 -19.51
N LEU A 509 16.44 20.45 -18.61
CA LEU A 509 16.78 21.18 -17.39
C LEU A 509 17.72 20.37 -16.46
N ILE A 510 17.51 19.06 -16.32
CA ILE A 510 18.45 18.17 -15.60
C ILE A 510 19.83 18.20 -16.25
N TYR A 511 19.90 18.11 -17.59
CA TYR A 511 21.16 18.21 -18.32
C TYR A 511 21.88 19.54 -18.06
N LEU A 512 21.16 20.66 -18.17
CA LEU A 512 21.70 21.99 -17.92
C LEU A 512 22.18 22.16 -16.47
N ALA A 513 21.46 21.61 -15.50
CA ALA A 513 21.86 21.62 -14.09
C ALA A 513 23.21 20.91 -13.88
N LEU A 514 23.36 19.71 -14.42
CA LEU A 514 24.59 18.93 -14.33
C LEU A 514 25.75 19.60 -15.07
N LYS A 515 25.48 20.23 -16.22
CA LYS A 515 26.47 20.98 -17.00
C LYS A 515 26.98 22.20 -16.23
N LYS A 516 26.10 22.98 -15.63
CA LYS A 516 26.48 24.14 -14.78
C LYS A 516 27.28 23.71 -13.56
N TYR A 517 26.92 22.58 -12.94
CA TYR A 517 27.68 22.01 -11.84
C TYR A 517 29.09 21.57 -12.28
N ALA A 518 29.20 20.88 -13.42
CA ALA A 518 30.49 20.45 -13.96
C ALA A 518 31.41 21.61 -14.38
N LEU A 519 30.83 22.77 -14.70
CA LEU A 519 31.55 24.02 -15.00
C LEU A 519 31.78 24.90 -13.76
N GLU A 520 31.45 24.42 -12.56
CA GLU A 520 31.56 25.15 -11.28
C GLU A 520 30.73 26.46 -11.20
N GLU A 521 29.80 26.67 -12.14
CA GLU A 521 28.89 27.83 -12.16
C GLU A 521 27.82 27.74 -11.06
N VAL A 522 27.57 26.55 -10.52
CA VAL A 522 26.70 26.30 -9.36
C VAL A 522 27.35 25.26 -8.45
N GLN A 523 27.33 25.52 -7.15
CA GLN A 523 27.92 24.65 -6.12
C GLN A 523 26.86 23.76 -5.47
N LEU A 524 27.22 22.58 -4.98
CA LEU A 524 26.25 21.63 -4.35
C LEU A 524 25.45 22.26 -3.21
N ASN A 525 26.10 23.09 -2.40
CA ASN A 525 25.56 23.78 -1.24
C ASN A 525 25.02 25.19 -1.56
N SER A 526 24.92 25.56 -2.84
CA SER A 526 24.24 26.80 -3.23
C SER A 526 22.78 26.73 -2.80
N VAL A 527 22.30 27.82 -2.18
CA VAL A 527 20.99 27.87 -1.53
C VAL A 527 19.99 28.57 -2.45
N TYR A 528 18.91 27.87 -2.76
CA TYR A 528 17.73 28.45 -3.36
C TYR A 528 16.70 28.80 -2.28
N ARG A 529 16.08 29.98 -2.42
CA ARG A 529 14.95 30.41 -1.61
C ARG A 529 13.68 30.28 -2.44
N VAL A 530 12.69 29.57 -1.91
CA VAL A 530 11.41 29.35 -2.61
C VAL A 530 10.71 30.68 -2.87
N THR A 531 10.32 30.91 -4.12
CA THR A 531 9.59 32.10 -4.57
C THR A 531 8.07 31.88 -4.55
N GLU A 532 7.31 32.97 -4.72
CA GLU A 532 5.84 32.91 -4.81
C GLU A 532 5.35 32.05 -5.99
N ASN A 533 6.13 31.99 -7.07
CA ASN A 533 5.79 31.19 -8.24
C ASN A 533 5.88 29.69 -7.94
N VAL A 534 6.94 29.25 -7.27
CA VAL A 534 7.09 27.86 -6.82
C VAL A 534 6.07 27.50 -5.74
N ASP A 535 5.83 28.40 -4.78
CA ASP A 535 4.85 28.21 -3.71
C ASP A 535 3.41 28.01 -4.25
N ARG A 536 3.05 28.75 -5.30
CA ARG A 536 1.75 28.57 -5.99
C ARG A 536 1.61 27.16 -6.56
N GLU A 537 2.66 26.64 -7.17
CA GLU A 537 2.68 25.28 -7.71
C GLU A 537 2.67 24.23 -6.59
N ALA A 538 3.38 24.51 -5.48
CA ALA A 538 3.49 23.63 -4.32
C ALA A 538 2.16 23.37 -3.61
N LYS A 539 1.15 24.23 -3.81
CA LYS A 539 -0.21 24.07 -3.26
C LYS A 539 -1.12 23.16 -4.10
N THR A 540 -0.66 22.68 -5.26
CA THR A 540 -1.44 21.78 -6.10
C THR A 540 -1.38 20.33 -5.61
N ASN A 541 -2.38 19.51 -5.94
CA ASN A 541 -2.41 18.08 -5.56
C ASN A 541 -1.27 17.24 -6.18
N ASN A 542 -0.48 17.79 -7.12
CA ASN A 542 0.61 17.09 -7.81
C ASN A 542 1.98 17.75 -7.55
N ALA A 543 2.20 18.32 -6.38
CA ALA A 543 3.47 18.90 -5.97
C ALA A 543 4.19 18.05 -4.90
N LEU A 544 5.48 18.32 -4.68
CA LEU A 544 6.22 17.79 -3.53
C LEU A 544 5.94 18.62 -2.26
N GLY A 545 5.77 19.93 -2.40
CA GLY A 545 5.37 20.86 -1.35
C GLY A 545 6.48 21.83 -0.94
N LEU A 546 7.18 22.46 -1.89
CA LEU A 546 8.18 23.51 -1.62
C LEU A 546 7.47 24.87 -1.38
N PHE A 547 7.39 25.34 -0.12
CA PHE A 547 6.62 26.53 0.26
C PHE A 547 7.45 27.80 0.42
N LEU A 548 6.78 28.95 0.24
CA LEU A 548 7.40 30.28 0.27
C LEU A 548 8.27 30.48 1.52
N GLY A 549 9.50 30.98 1.32
CA GLY A 549 10.44 31.26 2.41
C GLY A 549 11.32 30.09 2.83
N GLU A 550 11.01 28.85 2.40
CA GLU A 550 11.86 27.68 2.61
C GLU A 550 13.18 27.79 1.82
N ARG A 551 14.21 27.07 2.28
CA ARG A 551 15.55 27.04 1.68
C ARG A 551 15.96 25.62 1.35
N TYR A 552 16.50 25.43 0.16
CA TYR A 552 16.98 24.14 -0.31
C TYR A 552 18.32 24.27 -1.00
N TYR A 553 19.20 23.29 -0.77
CA TYR A 553 20.46 23.19 -1.50
C TYR A 553 20.23 22.70 -2.93
N PHE A 554 21.10 23.12 -3.86
CA PHE A 554 21.07 22.67 -5.25
C PHE A 554 21.01 21.13 -5.36
N ILE A 555 21.84 20.43 -4.57
CA ILE A 555 21.84 18.96 -4.54
C ILE A 555 20.49 18.37 -4.19
N GLN A 556 19.76 18.95 -3.23
CA GLN A 556 18.45 18.48 -2.80
C GLN A 556 17.42 18.68 -3.91
N ILE A 557 17.36 19.89 -4.49
CA ILE A 557 16.39 20.19 -5.56
C ILE A 557 16.60 19.27 -6.77
N LEU A 558 17.84 19.07 -7.21
CA LEU A 558 18.11 18.21 -8.35
C LEU A 558 17.78 16.73 -8.05
N GLN A 559 18.10 16.22 -6.85
CA GLN A 559 17.66 14.90 -6.40
C GLN A 559 16.14 14.78 -6.38
N TYR A 560 15.41 15.80 -5.89
CA TYR A 560 13.94 15.80 -5.88
C TYR A 560 13.36 15.78 -7.29
N VAL A 561 13.91 16.55 -8.23
CA VAL A 561 13.49 16.51 -9.63
C VAL A 561 13.72 15.12 -10.23
N ILE A 562 14.91 14.53 -10.04
CA ILE A 562 15.25 13.20 -10.57
C ILE A 562 14.31 12.11 -10.01
N LEU A 563 14.05 12.12 -8.70
CA LEU A 563 13.28 11.08 -8.02
C LEU A 563 11.76 11.23 -8.15
N THR A 564 11.25 12.46 -8.26
CA THR A 564 9.81 12.73 -8.10
C THR A 564 9.15 13.34 -9.34
N GLN A 565 9.93 14.00 -10.22
CA GLN A 565 9.45 14.75 -11.39
C GLN A 565 8.31 15.75 -11.06
N LYS A 566 8.23 16.25 -9.82
CA LYS A 566 7.15 17.15 -9.38
C LYS A 566 7.34 18.57 -9.94
N PRO A 567 6.26 19.25 -10.38
CA PRO A 567 6.37 20.55 -11.04
C PRO A 567 7.00 21.64 -10.19
N ASP A 568 6.71 21.69 -8.89
CA ASP A 568 7.30 22.66 -7.96
C ASP A 568 8.81 22.48 -7.82
N CYS A 569 9.31 21.24 -7.78
CA CYS A 569 10.75 20.97 -7.81
C CYS A 569 11.39 21.40 -9.15
N ILE A 570 10.70 21.16 -10.27
CA ILE A 570 11.19 21.54 -11.61
C ILE A 570 11.28 23.07 -11.73
N LEU A 571 10.28 23.80 -11.24
CA LEU A 571 10.29 25.26 -11.21
C LEU A 571 11.38 25.80 -10.27
N ALA A 572 11.56 25.20 -9.09
CA ALA A 572 12.63 25.56 -8.16
C ALA A 572 14.02 25.37 -8.79
N LEU A 573 14.26 24.27 -9.49
CA LEU A 573 15.52 24.04 -10.21
C LEU A 573 15.75 25.10 -11.30
N ALA A 574 14.70 25.44 -12.04
CA ALA A 574 14.76 26.43 -13.11
C ALA A 574 15.11 27.83 -12.59
N GLU A 575 14.47 28.25 -11.50
CA GLU A 575 14.75 29.54 -10.86
C GLU A 575 16.12 29.56 -10.17
N HIS A 576 16.57 28.45 -9.59
CA HIS A 576 17.91 28.36 -9.04
C HIS A 576 18.99 28.58 -10.11
N LEU A 577 18.86 27.95 -11.27
CA LEU A 577 19.88 28.03 -12.32
C LEU A 577 19.86 29.34 -13.11
N TYR A 578 18.70 29.99 -13.23
CA TYR A 578 18.48 31.10 -14.18
C TYR A 578 17.69 32.29 -13.61
N GLN A 579 17.47 32.35 -12.29
CA GLN A 579 16.69 33.36 -11.55
C GLN A 579 15.19 33.37 -11.85
N THR A 580 14.77 33.16 -13.10
CA THR A 580 13.36 33.12 -13.50
C THR A 580 13.06 31.92 -14.39
N THR A 581 11.82 31.43 -14.33
CA THR A 581 11.36 30.32 -15.18
C THR A 581 11.29 30.69 -16.67
N ALA A 582 11.06 31.98 -16.98
CA ALA A 582 11.08 32.49 -18.34
C ALA A 582 12.49 32.45 -18.95
N GLN A 583 13.52 32.86 -18.19
CA GLN A 583 14.90 32.76 -18.62
C GLN A 583 15.34 31.29 -18.75
N ALA A 584 14.95 30.43 -17.81
CA ALA A 584 15.19 28.99 -17.92
C ALA A 584 14.57 28.39 -19.18
N LEU A 585 13.32 28.76 -19.54
CA LEU A 585 12.67 28.30 -20.75
C LEU A 585 13.42 28.74 -22.02
N LYS A 586 13.99 29.95 -22.04
CA LYS A 586 14.82 30.44 -23.14
C LYS A 586 16.09 29.61 -23.31
N GLU A 587 16.77 29.28 -22.20
CA GLU A 587 17.98 28.45 -22.24
C GLU A 587 17.67 26.99 -22.58
N ILE A 588 16.53 26.44 -22.11
CA ILE A 588 16.05 25.11 -22.52
C ILE A 588 15.83 25.05 -24.04
N LYS A 589 15.18 26.05 -24.63
CA LYS A 589 14.96 26.12 -26.09
C LYS A 589 16.27 26.24 -26.86
N LYS A 590 17.20 27.07 -26.38
CA LYS A 590 18.53 27.24 -26.96
C LYS A 590 19.32 25.93 -26.94
N GLU A 591 19.27 25.18 -25.84
CA GLU A 591 19.94 23.88 -25.76
C GLU A 591 19.24 22.81 -26.60
N ALA A 592 17.91 22.83 -26.67
CA ALA A 592 17.14 21.95 -27.56
C ALA A 592 17.54 22.12 -29.04
N GLU A 593 17.73 23.36 -29.49
CA GLU A 593 18.18 23.67 -30.85
C GLU A 593 19.56 23.08 -31.17
N LYS A 594 20.52 23.22 -30.23
CA LYS A 594 21.86 22.60 -30.38
C LYS A 594 21.81 21.09 -30.45
N LEU A 595 20.84 20.47 -29.76
CA LEU A 595 20.61 19.03 -29.78
C LEU A 595 19.77 18.58 -30.99
N GLY A 596 19.34 19.51 -31.85
CA GLY A 596 18.48 19.22 -33.00
C GLY A 596 17.09 18.72 -32.58
N ILE A 597 16.53 19.29 -31.52
CA ILE A 597 15.18 19.02 -31.00
C ILE A 597 14.28 20.20 -31.36
N ASP A 598 13.10 19.92 -31.90
CA ASP A 598 12.18 20.96 -32.38
C ASP A 598 11.60 21.78 -31.21
N GLN A 599 11.87 23.10 -31.23
CA GLN A 599 11.44 24.02 -30.18
C GLN A 599 9.91 24.16 -30.08
N LYS A 600 9.15 23.81 -31.13
CA LYS A 600 7.68 23.89 -31.11
C LYS A 600 7.04 22.99 -30.05
N HIS A 601 7.79 22.00 -29.56
CA HIS A 601 7.36 21.06 -28.53
C HIS A 601 7.78 21.45 -27.10
N ILE A 602 8.33 22.66 -26.91
CA ILE A 602 8.79 23.17 -25.62
C ILE A 602 8.02 24.46 -25.31
N LEU A 603 6.80 24.32 -24.79
CA LEU A 603 5.92 25.44 -24.45
C LEU A 603 6.10 25.90 -23.00
N ASN A 604 6.56 25.02 -22.09
CA ASN A 604 6.87 25.39 -20.71
C ASN A 604 7.99 24.54 -20.11
N THR A 605 8.57 25.02 -19.01
CA THR A 605 9.68 24.40 -18.29
C THR A 605 9.32 23.04 -17.69
N THR A 606 8.07 22.89 -17.21
CA THR A 606 7.60 21.66 -16.52
C THR A 606 7.24 20.51 -17.47
N GLY A 607 7.18 20.76 -18.79
CA GLY A 607 6.76 19.79 -19.79
C GLY A 607 5.27 19.39 -19.73
N ARG A 608 4.46 19.99 -18.84
CA ARG A 608 3.02 19.70 -18.73
C ARG A 608 2.24 20.18 -19.95
N LYS A 609 1.15 19.51 -20.32
CA LYS A 609 0.26 19.95 -21.41
C LYS A 609 -0.22 21.39 -21.23
N VAL A 610 -0.27 22.14 -22.32
CA VAL A 610 -0.88 23.48 -22.37
C VAL A 610 -2.22 23.33 -23.08
N ARG A 611 -3.27 24.00 -22.59
CA ARG A 611 -4.61 23.93 -23.17
C ARG A 611 -4.53 24.17 -24.69
N ASP A 612 -5.11 23.26 -25.46
CA ASP A 612 -5.19 23.27 -26.93
C ASP A 612 -3.85 23.20 -27.70
N LYS A 613 -2.72 22.86 -27.04
CA LYS A 613 -1.40 22.72 -27.68
C LYS A 613 -0.64 21.48 -27.23
N THR A 614 -0.12 20.70 -28.18
CA THR A 614 0.61 19.46 -27.91
C THR A 614 2.12 19.70 -27.80
N GLN A 615 2.71 19.22 -26.69
CA GLN A 615 4.17 19.17 -26.51
C GLN A 615 4.62 17.71 -26.65
N GLU A 616 4.97 17.31 -27.86
CA GLU A 616 5.36 15.94 -28.17
C GLU A 616 6.87 15.79 -28.04
N LYS A 617 7.34 14.78 -27.33
CA LYS A 617 8.74 14.33 -27.42
C LYS A 617 8.79 12.94 -28.00
N THR A 618 9.76 12.72 -28.88
CA THR A 618 10.03 11.41 -29.46
C THR A 618 11.05 10.64 -28.62
N PHE A 619 11.14 9.32 -28.81
CA PHE A 619 12.24 8.54 -28.21
C PHE A 619 13.62 9.01 -28.69
N LEU A 620 13.72 9.53 -29.92
CA LEU A 620 14.94 10.16 -30.41
C LEU A 620 15.31 11.42 -29.61
N ASP A 621 14.33 12.25 -29.26
CA ASP A 621 14.57 13.46 -28.45
C ASP A 621 15.01 13.09 -27.03
N ILE A 622 14.34 12.10 -26.41
CA ILE A 622 14.72 11.56 -25.11
C ILE A 622 16.16 11.03 -25.14
N PHE A 623 16.51 10.31 -26.19
CA PHE A 623 17.85 9.77 -26.38
C PHE A 623 18.92 10.87 -26.49
N LYS A 624 18.70 11.87 -27.36
CA LYS A 624 19.65 12.97 -27.57
C LYS A 624 20.02 13.67 -26.26
N VAL A 625 19.03 13.95 -25.40
CA VAL A 625 19.30 14.58 -24.10
C VAL A 625 19.96 13.60 -23.13
N SER A 626 19.46 12.37 -23.02
CA SER A 626 19.99 11.37 -22.09
C SER A 626 21.45 11.02 -22.39
N LYS A 627 21.83 10.98 -23.68
CA LYS A 627 23.22 10.82 -24.12
C LYS A 627 24.13 11.86 -23.50
N ASN A 628 23.75 13.12 -23.61
CA ASN A 628 24.53 14.23 -23.08
C ASN A 628 24.58 14.25 -21.55
N ILE A 629 23.52 13.79 -20.87
CA ILE A 629 23.54 13.59 -19.42
C ILE A 629 24.58 12.52 -19.07
N PHE A 630 24.46 11.32 -19.62
CA PHE A 630 25.25 10.16 -19.17
C PHE A 630 26.69 10.12 -19.71
N GLU A 631 27.01 10.90 -20.74
CA GLU A 631 28.39 11.11 -21.18
C GLU A 631 29.21 11.97 -20.21
N LEU A 632 28.56 12.70 -19.28
CA LEU A 632 29.27 13.39 -18.20
C LEU A 632 30.00 12.37 -17.29
N PRO A 633 31.24 12.67 -16.85
CA PRO A 633 31.98 11.82 -15.92
C PRO A 633 31.16 11.45 -14.67
N THR A 634 31.30 10.20 -14.19
CA THR A 634 30.49 9.66 -13.07
C THR A 634 30.56 10.51 -11.83
N TYR A 635 31.73 11.06 -11.54
CA TYR A 635 31.94 11.96 -10.40
C TYR A 635 30.97 13.15 -10.39
N PHE A 636 30.62 13.70 -11.56
CA PHE A 636 29.67 14.81 -11.66
C PHE A 636 28.21 14.40 -11.51
N ARG A 637 27.87 13.13 -11.73
CA ARG A 637 26.48 12.63 -11.71
C ARG A 637 26.13 11.94 -10.40
N LYS A 638 27.08 11.19 -9.83
CA LYS A 638 26.91 10.33 -8.65
C LYS A 638 26.21 11.02 -7.46
N PRO A 639 26.44 12.31 -7.15
CA PRO A 639 25.74 12.97 -6.04
C PRO A 639 24.22 13.08 -6.21
N PHE A 640 23.70 13.02 -7.45
CA PHE A 640 22.29 13.31 -7.74
C PHE A 640 21.45 12.06 -8.06
N PHE A 641 22.08 10.99 -8.55
CA PHE A 641 21.43 9.70 -8.79
C PHE A 641 21.60 8.81 -7.56
N VAL A 642 20.71 8.98 -6.57
CA VAL A 642 20.76 8.32 -5.26
C VAL A 642 19.58 7.40 -5.01
N ASP A 643 19.80 6.37 -4.18
CA ASP A 643 18.79 5.38 -3.81
C ASP A 643 17.74 5.91 -2.84
N ILE A 644 18.11 6.91 -2.04
CA ILE A 644 17.23 7.59 -1.08
C ILE A 644 17.65 9.04 -0.90
N THR A 645 16.69 9.92 -0.65
CA THR A 645 16.91 11.26 -0.08
C THR A 645 15.78 11.58 0.89
N TYR A 646 15.82 12.73 1.55
CA TYR A 646 14.84 13.11 2.56
C TYR A 646 14.15 14.42 2.19
N PHE A 647 12.83 14.47 2.37
CA PHE A 647 12.02 15.67 2.22
C PHE A 647 11.06 15.79 3.39
N LYS A 648 11.21 16.84 4.20
CA LYS A 648 10.36 17.14 5.38
C LYS A 648 10.18 15.93 6.33
N GLY A 649 11.26 15.19 6.58
CA GLY A 649 11.27 13.98 7.42
C GLY A 649 10.78 12.71 6.72
N ALA A 650 10.09 12.82 5.58
CA ALA A 650 9.73 11.67 4.76
C ALA A 650 10.93 11.20 3.92
N ILE A 651 11.09 9.88 3.81
CA ILE A 651 12.05 9.28 2.90
C ILE A 651 11.50 9.40 1.48
N LEU A 652 12.21 10.11 0.62
CA LEU A 652 12.02 10.04 -0.82
C LEU A 652 12.86 8.89 -1.36
N ARG A 653 12.19 7.89 -1.88
CA ARG A 653 12.82 6.79 -2.61
C ARG A 653 12.45 6.89 -4.08
N PRO A 654 13.28 6.35 -4.98
CA PRO A 654 12.90 6.13 -6.34
C PRO A 654 11.56 5.38 -6.41
N ILE A 655 10.76 5.74 -7.40
CA ILE A 655 9.43 5.12 -7.63
C ILE A 655 9.55 3.60 -7.89
N THR A 656 10.76 3.09 -8.17
CA THR A 656 11.04 1.69 -8.48
C THR A 656 12.35 1.21 -7.85
N SER A 657 12.40 -0.05 -7.38
CA SER A 657 13.62 -0.71 -6.86
C SER A 657 14.76 -0.83 -7.89
N VAL A 658 14.52 -0.45 -9.16
CA VAL A 658 15.54 -0.33 -10.21
C VAL A 658 16.61 0.68 -9.89
N ALA A 659 16.23 1.81 -9.30
CA ALA A 659 17.17 2.87 -9.03
C ALA A 659 18.15 2.50 -7.91
N SER A 660 17.77 1.56 -7.02
CA SER A 660 18.66 0.94 -6.03
C SER A 660 19.55 -0.18 -6.60
N ASN A 661 19.63 -0.31 -7.93
CA ASN A 661 20.47 -1.33 -8.56
C ASN A 661 21.92 -0.84 -8.70
N ILE A 662 22.84 -1.55 -8.05
CA ILE A 662 24.28 -1.24 -8.04
C ILE A 662 24.93 -1.35 -9.44
N GLY A 663 24.30 -2.08 -10.37
CA GLY A 663 24.77 -2.24 -11.75
C GLY A 663 24.43 -1.08 -12.69
N LEU A 664 23.66 -0.08 -12.24
CA LEU A 664 23.32 1.12 -13.00
C LEU A 664 24.10 2.33 -12.48
N ASP A 665 24.84 3.01 -13.36
CA ASP A 665 25.53 4.28 -13.05
C ASP A 665 24.58 5.49 -13.02
N GLY A 666 23.33 5.28 -13.41
CA GLY A 666 22.27 6.28 -13.38
C GLY A 666 21.00 5.80 -14.05
N PHE A 667 19.87 6.33 -13.57
CA PHE A 667 18.53 5.93 -13.95
C PHE A 667 17.61 7.16 -14.02
N LEU A 668 16.78 7.22 -15.05
CA LEU A 668 15.72 8.22 -15.17
C LEU A 668 14.39 7.55 -15.49
N PHE A 669 13.37 7.94 -14.75
CA PHE A 669 11.99 7.62 -15.04
C PHE A 669 11.33 8.81 -15.72
N ILE A 670 10.81 8.58 -16.93
CA ILE A 670 10.05 9.57 -17.69
C ILE A 670 8.70 8.94 -17.99
N GLY A 671 7.64 9.34 -17.27
CA GLY A 671 6.33 8.76 -17.47
C GLY A 671 5.18 9.73 -17.30
N ASP A 672 4.05 9.37 -17.88
CA ASP A 672 2.75 9.96 -17.62
C ASP A 672 1.79 8.92 -17.00
N ARG A 673 0.50 9.28 -16.84
CA ARG A 673 -0.51 8.37 -16.26
C ARG A 673 -0.74 7.10 -17.10
N ASN A 674 -0.38 7.11 -18.38
CA ASN A 674 -0.67 6.06 -19.36
C ASN A 674 0.58 5.36 -19.91
N ARG A 675 1.77 6.01 -19.89
CA ARG A 675 3.02 5.49 -20.49
C ARG A 675 4.22 5.71 -19.57
N ARG A 676 4.95 4.63 -19.29
CA ARG A 676 6.18 4.63 -18.48
C ARG A 676 7.40 4.38 -19.38
N VAL A 677 8.33 5.33 -19.43
CA VAL A 677 9.63 5.19 -20.12
C VAL A 677 10.73 5.16 -19.07
N TYR A 678 11.59 4.16 -19.16
CA TYR A 678 12.71 3.98 -18.25
C TYR A 678 14.01 4.11 -19.02
N ILE A 679 14.94 4.86 -18.47
CA ILE A 679 16.26 5.09 -19.08
C ILE A 679 17.29 4.68 -18.06
N GLY A 680 18.17 3.76 -18.42
CA GLY A 680 19.33 3.43 -17.60
C GLY A 680 20.61 3.62 -18.37
N PHE A 681 21.70 3.72 -17.61
CA PHE A 681 23.05 3.82 -18.12
C PHE A 681 24.01 2.94 -17.33
N SER A 682 24.92 2.26 -18.03
CA SER A 682 26.00 1.49 -17.43
C SER A 682 27.34 1.80 -18.11
N GLN A 683 28.32 2.23 -17.33
CA GLN A 683 29.71 2.45 -17.73
C GLN A 683 30.47 1.15 -17.88
N GLN A 684 30.18 0.16 -17.03
CA GLN A 684 30.78 -1.17 -17.07
C GLN A 684 30.53 -1.85 -18.44
N LEU A 685 29.40 -1.56 -19.08
CA LEU A 685 29.06 -2.06 -20.41
C LEU A 685 29.39 -1.10 -21.57
N LYS A 686 30.55 -0.43 -21.56
CA LYS A 686 30.99 0.46 -22.66
C LYS A 686 30.02 1.63 -22.95
N LYS A 687 29.46 2.26 -21.91
CA LYS A 687 28.54 3.42 -22.04
C LYS A 687 27.23 3.11 -22.77
N LYS A 688 26.59 1.98 -22.48
CA LYS A 688 25.26 1.67 -23.01
C LYS A 688 24.19 2.52 -22.33
N ILE A 689 23.46 3.32 -23.10
CA ILE A 689 22.16 3.85 -22.68
C ILE A 689 21.11 2.91 -23.25
N SER A 690 20.13 2.57 -22.45
CA SER A 690 18.97 1.84 -22.93
C SER A 690 17.72 2.60 -22.52
N ILE A 691 16.80 2.70 -23.47
CA ILE A 691 15.46 3.25 -23.27
C ILE A 691 14.55 2.05 -23.36
N HIS A 692 13.78 1.84 -22.29
CA HIS A 692 12.85 0.76 -22.15
C HIS A 692 11.43 1.32 -22.13
N TYR A 693 10.57 0.75 -22.97
CA TYR A 693 9.16 1.11 -23.10
C TYR A 693 8.25 -0.12 -23.20
N THR A 694 7.01 -0.01 -22.71
CA THR A 694 5.92 -0.96 -22.99
C THR A 694 4.57 -0.24 -23.08
N ASP A 695 3.72 -0.68 -24.01
CA ASP A 695 2.31 -0.30 -24.15
C ASP A 695 1.42 -1.16 -23.23
N GLY A 696 1.73 -1.22 -21.92
CA GLY A 696 1.01 -2.06 -20.96
C GLY A 696 1.70 -2.23 -19.61
N GLU A 697 1.01 -2.88 -18.66
CA GLU A 697 1.60 -3.29 -17.36
C GLU A 697 2.30 -4.65 -17.40
N ALA A 698 2.20 -5.39 -18.51
CA ALA A 698 2.53 -6.82 -18.55
C ALA A 698 4.03 -7.13 -18.50
N ALA A 699 4.92 -6.23 -18.90
CA ALA A 699 6.35 -6.56 -18.96
C ALA A 699 7.14 -6.29 -17.68
N LYS A 700 6.54 -5.69 -16.64
CA LYS A 700 7.23 -5.24 -15.40
C LYS A 700 8.63 -4.74 -15.73
N ILE A 701 8.65 -3.76 -16.64
CA ILE A 701 9.84 -3.34 -17.39
C ILE A 701 10.97 -2.86 -16.47
N GLU A 702 10.61 -2.44 -15.26
CA GLU A 702 11.51 -2.20 -14.15
C GLU A 702 12.48 -3.37 -13.90
N HIS A 703 12.04 -4.62 -14.06
CA HIS A 703 12.92 -5.78 -13.88
C HIS A 703 13.83 -6.01 -15.09
N VAL A 704 13.42 -5.55 -16.26
CA VAL A 704 14.12 -5.79 -17.53
C VAL A 704 15.31 -4.86 -17.70
N LEU A 705 15.17 -3.60 -17.28
CA LEU A 705 16.21 -2.58 -17.45
C LEU A 705 17.57 -2.97 -16.84
N PRO A 706 17.67 -3.39 -15.55
CA PRO A 706 18.93 -3.86 -14.99
C PRO A 706 19.56 -4.99 -15.78
N TYR A 707 18.75 -5.93 -16.29
CA TYR A 707 19.26 -7.09 -17.01
C TYR A 707 20.06 -6.71 -18.26
N HIS A 708 19.46 -5.92 -19.16
CA HIS A 708 20.12 -5.50 -20.41
C HIS A 708 21.29 -4.53 -20.20
N GLN A 709 21.33 -3.88 -19.04
CA GLN A 709 22.42 -2.97 -18.65
C GLN A 709 23.54 -3.63 -17.88
N THR A 710 23.32 -4.86 -17.39
CA THR A 710 24.32 -5.62 -16.66
C THR A 710 24.88 -6.77 -17.48
N PHE A 711 24.05 -7.42 -18.29
CA PHE A 711 24.43 -8.62 -19.04
C PHE A 711 24.46 -8.36 -20.54
N ASN A 712 25.36 -9.06 -21.24
CA ASN A 712 25.57 -8.91 -22.69
C ASN A 712 24.96 -10.05 -23.51
N ALA A 713 24.50 -11.12 -22.87
CA ALA A 713 23.98 -12.32 -23.53
C ALA A 713 22.82 -12.89 -22.73
N LEU A 714 21.98 -13.68 -23.40
CA LEU A 714 20.93 -14.47 -22.75
C LEU A 714 21.55 -15.49 -21.77
N PRO A 715 20.80 -15.93 -20.75
CA PRO A 715 21.29 -16.90 -19.77
C PRO A 715 21.66 -18.22 -20.45
N ILE A 716 22.71 -18.85 -19.92
CA ILE A 716 23.23 -20.11 -20.45
C ILE A 716 22.31 -21.25 -20.00
N PRO A 717 21.90 -22.17 -20.90
CA PRO A 717 21.11 -23.31 -20.50
C PRO A 717 21.91 -24.27 -19.61
N LYS A 718 21.25 -24.82 -18.59
CA LYS A 718 21.71 -26.02 -17.88
C LYS A 718 21.35 -27.24 -18.71
N LYS A 719 22.28 -27.68 -19.56
CA LYS A 719 22.10 -28.83 -20.46
C LYS A 719 22.08 -30.14 -19.68
N ILE A 720 21.07 -30.97 -19.94
CA ILE A 720 20.85 -32.25 -19.27
C ILE A 720 20.66 -33.33 -20.33
N HIS A 721 21.47 -34.39 -20.25
CA HIS A 721 21.25 -35.62 -21.01
C HIS A 721 20.41 -36.57 -20.15
N ALA A 722 19.16 -36.79 -20.55
CA ALA A 722 18.23 -37.62 -19.81
C ALA A 722 18.65 -39.10 -19.90
N LYS A 723 18.63 -39.81 -18.77
CA LYS A 723 18.94 -41.25 -18.71
C LYS A 723 17.70 -42.12 -18.93
N SER A 724 16.51 -41.56 -18.70
CA SER A 724 15.21 -42.15 -19.05
C SER A 724 14.35 -41.12 -19.80
N GLN A 725 13.24 -41.58 -20.39
CA GLN A 725 12.27 -40.70 -21.04
C GLN A 725 11.38 -39.92 -20.07
N TYR A 726 11.48 -40.16 -18.77
CA TYR A 726 10.51 -39.66 -17.81
C TYR A 726 11.01 -38.46 -17.04
N ILE A 727 10.14 -37.46 -16.95
CA ILE A 727 10.30 -36.28 -16.11
C ILE A 727 9.13 -36.22 -15.14
N ASN A 728 9.42 -36.24 -13.84
CA ASN A 728 8.42 -36.09 -12.78
C ASN A 728 8.52 -34.68 -12.20
N ILE A 729 7.39 -34.01 -12.04
CA ILE A 729 7.29 -32.67 -11.46
C ILE A 729 6.35 -32.75 -10.27
N LEU A 730 6.91 -32.42 -9.11
CA LEU A 730 6.22 -32.32 -7.83
C LEU A 730 5.97 -30.84 -7.54
N GLY A 731 4.76 -30.55 -7.03
CA GLY A 731 4.37 -29.21 -6.62
C GLY A 731 5.11 -28.70 -5.38
N ASP A 732 4.48 -27.80 -4.65
CA ASP A 732 5.05 -27.11 -3.49
C ASP A 732 5.61 -28.11 -2.46
N THR A 733 6.90 -27.99 -2.14
CA THR A 733 7.65 -28.96 -1.34
C THR A 733 8.41 -28.28 -0.20
N TYR A 734 8.05 -28.62 1.04
CA TYR A 734 8.66 -28.19 2.29
C TYR A 734 8.34 -29.17 3.44
N PHE A 735 9.36 -29.61 4.19
CA PHE A 735 9.21 -30.57 5.29
C PHE A 735 8.57 -30.02 6.56
N GLY A 736 8.33 -28.71 6.63
CA GLY A 736 7.46 -28.10 7.62
C GLY A 736 8.14 -27.69 8.91
N GLU A 737 9.47 -27.58 8.98
CA GLU A 737 10.25 -27.30 10.18
C GLU A 737 9.73 -26.09 10.99
N SER A 738 9.31 -25.04 10.29
CA SER A 738 8.75 -23.82 10.88
C SER A 738 7.38 -24.09 11.53
N TYR A 739 6.54 -24.90 10.87
CA TYR A 739 5.28 -25.38 11.45
C TYR A 739 5.53 -26.31 12.64
N THR A 740 6.49 -27.22 12.52
CA THR A 740 6.91 -28.16 13.56
C THR A 740 7.40 -27.44 14.80
N LYS A 741 8.19 -26.37 14.67
CA LYS A 741 8.61 -25.51 15.80
C LYS A 741 7.41 -24.95 16.55
N ILE A 742 6.38 -24.50 15.84
CA ILE A 742 5.14 -23.97 16.44
C ILE A 742 4.32 -25.08 17.10
N ARG A 743 4.15 -26.23 16.43
CA ARG A 743 3.41 -27.40 16.94
C ARG A 743 4.07 -27.96 18.21
N LYS A 744 5.40 -28.10 18.21
CA LYS A 744 6.18 -28.55 19.37
C LYS A 744 6.00 -27.65 20.59
N ARG A 745 6.00 -26.32 20.42
CA ARG A 745 5.73 -25.35 21.51
C ARG A 745 4.31 -25.49 22.10
N ARG A 746 3.37 -26.05 21.34
CA ARG A 746 2.00 -26.32 21.76
C ARG A 746 1.80 -27.74 22.29
N GLY A 747 2.86 -28.54 22.41
CA GLY A 747 2.77 -29.94 22.83
C GLY A 747 2.16 -30.87 21.78
N VAL A 748 2.12 -30.46 20.50
CA VAL A 748 1.58 -31.28 19.41
C VAL A 748 2.72 -32.04 18.73
N ILE A 749 2.67 -33.36 18.78
CA ILE A 749 3.59 -34.26 18.06
C ILE A 749 3.09 -34.39 16.61
N ASP A 750 3.97 -34.12 15.65
CA ASP A 750 3.72 -34.30 14.21
C ASP A 750 4.62 -35.39 13.60
N ALA A 751 4.46 -35.64 12.31
CA ALA A 751 5.21 -36.66 11.60
C ALA A 751 6.71 -36.39 11.56
N LEU A 752 7.13 -35.13 11.37
CA LEU A 752 8.55 -34.79 11.31
C LEU A 752 9.24 -35.09 12.65
N GLN A 753 8.57 -34.83 13.77
CA GLN A 753 9.08 -35.17 15.11
C GLN A 753 9.13 -36.68 15.35
N LYS A 754 8.13 -37.43 14.90
CA LYS A 754 7.97 -38.85 15.23
C LYS A 754 8.72 -39.80 14.29
N TYR A 755 8.70 -39.51 13.01
CA TYR A 755 9.17 -40.40 11.94
C TYR A 755 10.31 -39.78 11.10
N GLY A 756 10.59 -38.50 11.27
CA GLY A 756 11.63 -37.80 10.52
C GLY A 756 11.22 -37.44 9.09
N TYR A 757 12.21 -37.09 8.27
CA TYR A 757 12.02 -36.55 6.92
C TYR A 757 11.48 -37.60 5.94
N THR A 758 11.92 -38.86 6.09
CA THR A 758 11.62 -39.97 5.18
C THR A 758 10.14 -40.29 5.05
N HIS A 759 9.38 -40.12 6.14
CA HIS A 759 7.94 -40.40 6.22
C HIS A 759 7.14 -39.72 5.10
N SER A 760 7.44 -38.45 4.82
CA SER A 760 6.58 -37.64 3.95
C SER A 760 6.58 -38.11 2.49
N PHE A 761 7.63 -38.81 2.05
CA PHE A 761 7.76 -39.28 0.67
C PHE A 761 7.33 -40.73 0.44
N GLU A 762 7.17 -41.56 1.49
CA GLU A 762 7.10 -43.02 1.34
C GLU A 762 6.03 -43.51 0.35
N LYS A 763 4.82 -42.97 0.43
CA LYS A 763 3.69 -43.42 -0.40
C LYS A 763 3.74 -42.94 -1.85
N ILE A 764 4.50 -41.88 -2.12
CA ILE A 764 4.73 -41.35 -3.47
C ILE A 764 6.13 -41.67 -3.99
N ALA A 765 6.97 -42.37 -3.21
CA ALA A 765 8.32 -42.75 -3.58
C ALA A 765 8.42 -43.52 -4.91
N PRO A 766 7.45 -44.38 -5.30
CA PRO A 766 7.52 -45.09 -6.58
C PRO A 766 7.67 -44.16 -7.80
N PHE A 767 7.17 -42.92 -7.75
CA PHE A 767 7.27 -41.98 -8.87
C PHE A 767 8.72 -41.58 -9.18
N PHE A 768 9.61 -41.58 -8.19
CA PHE A 768 10.94 -40.97 -8.29
C PHE A 768 12.02 -42.01 -8.62
N GLY A 769 12.01 -42.46 -9.88
CA GLY A 769 13.02 -43.38 -10.41
C GLY A 769 14.43 -42.76 -10.39
N LYS A 770 15.45 -43.60 -10.17
CA LYS A 770 16.87 -43.16 -10.08
C LYS A 770 17.41 -42.54 -11.38
N ASP A 771 16.90 -42.99 -12.52
CA ASP A 771 17.32 -42.55 -13.86
C ASP A 771 16.37 -41.48 -14.43
N ASP A 772 15.24 -41.23 -13.75
CA ASP A 772 14.27 -40.21 -14.11
C ASP A 772 14.78 -38.81 -13.67
N ILE A 773 14.29 -37.78 -14.36
CA ILE A 773 14.47 -36.39 -13.94
C ILE A 773 13.33 -36.07 -12.97
N ASN A 774 13.64 -35.90 -11.68
CA ASN A 774 12.66 -35.63 -10.64
C ASN A 774 12.82 -34.20 -10.12
N ILE A 775 11.87 -33.36 -10.50
CA ILE A 775 11.84 -31.92 -10.22
C ILE A 775 10.87 -31.65 -9.06
N ALA A 776 11.32 -30.93 -8.04
CA ALA A 776 10.45 -30.42 -6.98
C ALA A 776 10.47 -28.89 -6.92
N ASN A 777 9.31 -28.25 -6.69
CA ASN A 777 9.29 -26.86 -6.26
C ASN A 777 9.71 -26.78 -4.78
N PHE A 778 10.97 -26.43 -4.52
CA PHE A 778 11.44 -26.27 -3.15
C PHE A 778 11.01 -24.90 -2.61
N GLU A 779 9.99 -24.89 -1.75
CA GLU A 779 9.32 -23.68 -1.27
C GLU A 779 9.75 -23.31 0.15
N ALA A 780 11.06 -23.21 0.33
CA ALA A 780 11.70 -22.76 1.56
C ALA A 780 13.11 -22.24 1.23
N VAL A 781 13.81 -21.74 2.24
CA VAL A 781 15.23 -21.39 2.17
C VAL A 781 15.99 -22.13 3.27
N PHE A 782 17.21 -22.61 2.98
CA PHE A 782 18.06 -23.17 4.01
C PHE A 782 18.58 -22.08 4.94
N ILE A 783 18.49 -22.33 6.24
CA ILE A 783 18.94 -21.37 7.25
C ILE A 783 20.47 -21.45 7.35
N ALA A 784 21.17 -20.35 7.02
CA ALA A 784 22.62 -20.25 7.22
C ALA A 784 22.97 -20.20 8.73
N ASN A 785 24.16 -20.71 9.11
CA ASN A 785 24.54 -20.94 10.51
C ASN A 785 24.49 -19.68 11.41
N ASP A 786 24.74 -18.49 10.85
CA ASP A 786 24.74 -17.22 11.59
C ASP A 786 23.38 -16.50 11.55
N SER A 787 22.44 -16.97 10.72
CA SER A 787 21.13 -16.37 10.46
C SER A 787 20.02 -17.03 11.30
N GLN A 788 20.05 -16.91 12.63
CA GLN A 788 18.99 -17.51 13.47
C GLN A 788 17.64 -16.77 13.38
N GLN A 789 17.64 -15.51 12.97
CA GLN A 789 16.45 -14.67 12.89
C GLN A 789 16.24 -14.12 11.47
N SER A 790 15.03 -14.26 10.96
CA SER A 790 14.67 -13.75 9.64
C SER A 790 14.57 -12.21 9.65
N PRO A 791 15.12 -11.51 8.64
CA PRO A 791 14.94 -10.05 8.50
C PRO A 791 13.49 -9.65 8.19
N LEU A 792 12.63 -10.63 7.86
CA LEU A 792 11.22 -10.43 7.57
C LEU A 792 10.31 -10.74 8.77
N GLU A 793 10.88 -11.04 9.94
CA GLU A 793 10.10 -11.29 11.14
C GLU A 793 9.26 -10.06 11.50
N LYS A 794 7.99 -10.29 11.88
CA LYS A 794 6.95 -9.25 12.07
C LYS A 794 6.54 -8.48 10.81
N ILE A 795 7.18 -8.72 9.66
CA ILE A 795 6.87 -8.07 8.37
C ILE A 795 6.09 -9.01 7.45
N LYS A 796 6.55 -10.26 7.32
CA LYS A 796 5.93 -11.33 6.51
C LYS A 796 5.24 -12.33 7.45
N PRO A 797 4.00 -12.76 7.16
CA PRO A 797 3.24 -13.64 8.07
C PRO A 797 3.76 -15.08 8.13
N PHE A 798 4.34 -15.59 7.03
CA PHE A 798 4.86 -16.94 6.92
C PHE A 798 6.29 -16.90 6.42
N ILE A 799 7.20 -17.40 7.26
CA ILE A 799 8.64 -17.44 7.03
C ILE A 799 9.03 -18.92 7.09
N LEU A 800 9.56 -19.46 5.99
CA LEU A 800 9.82 -20.89 5.83
C LEU A 800 11.33 -21.17 5.73
N GLY A 801 11.92 -21.51 6.88
CA GLY A 801 13.30 -21.97 6.96
C GLY A 801 13.37 -23.50 7.00
N ALA A 802 14.29 -24.08 6.24
CA ALA A 802 14.53 -25.52 6.15
C ALA A 802 15.94 -25.88 6.66
N ASP A 803 16.10 -27.14 7.09
CA ASP A 803 17.41 -27.71 7.43
C ASP A 803 18.07 -28.27 6.17
N ALA A 804 19.25 -27.76 5.81
CA ALA A 804 19.95 -28.13 4.59
C ALA A 804 20.30 -29.62 4.55
N ASP A 805 21.02 -30.11 5.55
CA ASP A 805 21.53 -31.48 5.55
C ASP A 805 20.39 -32.50 5.56
N LYS A 806 19.36 -32.27 6.39
CA LYS A 806 18.22 -33.18 6.47
C LYS A 806 17.40 -33.20 5.18
N THR A 807 17.10 -32.02 4.62
CA THR A 807 16.33 -31.90 3.38
C THR A 807 17.08 -32.55 2.21
N LEU A 808 18.36 -32.23 2.03
CA LEU A 808 19.16 -32.72 0.91
C LEU A 808 19.41 -34.23 0.98
N ASN A 809 19.65 -34.77 2.18
CA ASN A 809 19.80 -36.21 2.33
C ASN A 809 18.52 -36.96 1.95
N GLU A 810 17.35 -36.43 2.30
CA GLU A 810 16.08 -37.02 1.88
C GLU A 810 15.83 -36.85 0.38
N PHE A 811 16.13 -35.68 -0.20
CA PHE A 811 16.03 -35.46 -1.65
C PHE A 811 16.89 -36.47 -2.43
N LEU A 812 18.15 -36.67 -2.03
CA LEU A 812 19.03 -37.67 -2.62
C LEU A 812 18.51 -39.09 -2.41
N HIS A 813 18.03 -39.41 -1.21
CA HIS A 813 17.45 -40.73 -0.92
C HIS A 813 16.24 -41.05 -1.79
N ARG A 814 15.46 -40.03 -2.16
CA ARG A 814 14.28 -40.13 -3.03
C ARG A 814 14.55 -39.80 -4.49
N ASN A 815 15.81 -39.70 -4.91
CA ASN A 815 16.22 -39.34 -6.27
C ASN A 815 15.65 -38.00 -6.77
N ILE A 816 15.26 -37.08 -5.88
CA ILE A 816 14.97 -35.69 -6.24
C ILE A 816 16.30 -35.04 -6.59
N ASN A 817 16.53 -34.91 -7.90
CA ASN A 817 17.81 -34.52 -8.48
C ASN A 817 17.74 -33.15 -9.16
N HIS A 818 16.55 -32.56 -9.27
CA HIS A 818 16.32 -31.22 -9.80
C HIS A 818 15.35 -30.44 -8.91
N VAL A 819 15.53 -29.12 -8.81
CA VAL A 819 14.61 -28.24 -8.10
C VAL A 819 14.33 -26.96 -8.89
N VAL A 820 13.13 -26.42 -8.70
CA VAL A 820 12.78 -25.07 -9.15
C VAL A 820 12.59 -24.18 -7.93
N LEU A 821 13.12 -22.95 -8.01
CA LEU A 821 13.31 -22.06 -6.85
C LEU A 821 12.61 -20.71 -7.01
N ALA A 822 11.96 -20.43 -8.16
CA ALA A 822 11.26 -19.17 -8.35
C ALA A 822 9.93 -19.15 -7.60
N ASN A 823 9.98 -18.89 -6.30
CA ASN A 823 8.82 -18.75 -5.43
C ASN A 823 9.01 -17.65 -4.37
N ASN A 824 8.00 -17.45 -3.55
CA ASN A 824 7.91 -16.41 -2.53
C ASN A 824 8.60 -16.74 -1.20
N HIS A 825 9.43 -17.79 -1.08
CA HIS A 825 10.04 -18.18 0.19
C HIS A 825 11.58 -18.21 0.18
N LEU A 826 12.21 -18.14 -0.98
CA LEU A 826 13.68 -18.26 -1.12
C LEU A 826 14.49 -17.12 -0.47
N LYS A 827 13.85 -16.00 -0.13
CA LYS A 827 14.50 -14.83 0.51
C LYS A 827 14.01 -14.59 1.93
N ASP A 828 13.34 -15.57 2.53
CA ASP A 828 12.77 -15.46 3.87
C ASP A 828 13.81 -15.21 4.95
N TYR A 829 15.04 -15.68 4.77
CA TYR A 829 16.18 -15.44 5.67
C TYR A 829 17.26 -14.54 5.03
N GLY A 830 16.88 -13.72 4.04
CA GLY A 830 17.79 -12.76 3.39
C GLY A 830 18.73 -13.37 2.35
N SER A 831 19.63 -12.53 1.81
CA SER A 831 20.57 -12.90 0.74
C SER A 831 21.54 -14.01 1.15
N GLU A 832 22.07 -13.95 2.38
CA GLU A 832 23.04 -14.92 2.88
C GLU A 832 22.47 -16.35 2.85
N SER A 833 21.23 -16.52 3.33
CA SER A 833 20.56 -17.82 3.33
C SER A 833 20.16 -18.28 1.92
N LEU A 834 19.85 -17.35 1.00
CA LEU A 834 19.65 -17.69 -0.41
C LEU A 834 20.95 -18.23 -1.02
N GLU A 835 22.06 -17.51 -0.88
CA GLU A 835 23.36 -17.94 -1.41
C GLU A 835 23.80 -19.28 -0.81
N PHE A 836 23.66 -19.44 0.50
CA PHE A 836 23.87 -20.71 1.18
C PHE A 836 23.01 -21.83 0.59
N THR A 837 21.74 -21.55 0.30
CA THR A 837 20.83 -22.53 -0.35
C THR A 837 21.36 -22.99 -1.70
N LEU A 838 21.81 -22.06 -2.54
CA LEU A 838 22.39 -22.38 -3.85
C LEU A 838 23.68 -23.21 -3.69
N ASP A 839 24.57 -22.83 -2.77
CA ASP A 839 25.81 -23.55 -2.49
C ASP A 839 25.54 -25.00 -2.04
N GLN A 840 24.52 -25.23 -1.20
CA GLN A 840 24.21 -26.58 -0.74
C GLN A 840 23.65 -27.48 -1.86
N PHE A 841 22.83 -26.93 -2.75
CA PHE A 841 22.38 -27.67 -3.94
C PHE A 841 23.55 -27.98 -4.89
N ASP A 842 24.43 -27.01 -5.15
CA ASP A 842 25.65 -27.19 -5.95
C ASP A 842 26.55 -28.28 -5.34
N LYS A 843 26.78 -28.25 -4.02
CA LYS A 843 27.60 -29.22 -3.28
C LYS A 843 27.05 -30.66 -3.33
N LYS A 844 25.73 -30.81 -3.42
CA LYS A 844 25.06 -32.13 -3.49
C LYS A 844 24.73 -32.55 -4.92
N SER A 845 25.15 -31.78 -5.93
CA SER A 845 24.87 -32.04 -7.35
C SER A 845 23.38 -32.16 -7.67
N ILE A 846 22.53 -31.41 -6.96
CA ILE A 846 21.11 -31.27 -7.27
C ILE A 846 20.97 -30.01 -8.14
N ALA A 847 20.54 -30.18 -9.38
CA ALA A 847 20.46 -29.08 -10.33
C ALA A 847 19.27 -28.16 -10.01
N TYR A 848 19.45 -26.84 -10.11
CA TYR A 848 18.38 -25.86 -9.84
C TYR A 848 18.22 -24.81 -10.93
N ILE A 849 17.02 -24.23 -11.04
CA ILE A 849 16.74 -23.00 -11.81
C ILE A 849 15.76 -22.11 -11.03
N GLY A 850 15.60 -20.85 -11.45
CA GLY A 850 14.61 -19.94 -10.88
C GLY A 850 15.09 -19.09 -9.70
N ALA A 851 16.33 -19.24 -9.27
CA ALA A 851 16.99 -18.36 -8.30
C ALA A 851 18.50 -18.29 -8.59
N GLY A 852 19.14 -17.18 -8.21
CA GLY A 852 20.55 -16.96 -8.48
C GLY A 852 21.17 -15.83 -7.69
N ARG A 853 22.50 -15.78 -7.69
CA ARG A 853 23.34 -14.71 -7.10
C ARG A 853 23.28 -13.41 -7.89
N ASN A 854 22.66 -13.46 -9.07
CA ASN A 854 22.37 -12.33 -9.93
C ASN A 854 21.22 -12.70 -10.87
N GLN A 855 20.68 -11.71 -11.58
CA GLN A 855 19.52 -11.89 -12.43
C GLN A 855 19.77 -12.84 -13.62
N ASN A 856 20.98 -12.87 -14.18
CA ASN A 856 21.31 -13.80 -15.25
C ASN A 856 21.30 -15.26 -14.79
N GLN A 857 21.88 -15.54 -13.63
CA GLN A 857 21.84 -16.88 -13.05
C GLN A 857 20.40 -17.28 -12.67
N ALA A 858 19.61 -16.37 -12.10
CA ALA A 858 18.24 -16.67 -11.70
C ALA A 858 17.36 -17.10 -12.89
N HIS A 859 17.58 -16.49 -14.06
CA HIS A 859 16.88 -16.78 -15.31
C HIS A 859 17.52 -17.92 -16.14
N GLU A 860 18.48 -18.67 -15.61
CA GLU A 860 18.91 -19.93 -16.24
C GLU A 860 17.73 -20.92 -16.35
N TYR A 861 17.79 -21.79 -17.35
CA TYR A 861 16.73 -22.74 -17.67
C TYR A 861 17.33 -24.11 -17.95
N PHE A 862 16.53 -25.17 -17.77
CA PHE A 862 16.96 -26.51 -18.13
C PHE A 862 16.77 -26.74 -19.62
N GLU A 863 17.74 -27.39 -20.27
CA GLU A 863 17.61 -27.91 -21.64
C GLU A 863 17.85 -29.41 -21.61
N ILE A 864 16.76 -30.17 -21.68
CA ILE A 864 16.76 -31.62 -21.54
C ILE A 864 16.77 -32.27 -22.92
N ASP A 865 17.64 -33.25 -23.10
CA ASP A 865 17.75 -34.06 -24.31
C ASP A 865 17.42 -35.54 -24.03
N TRP A 866 16.40 -36.04 -24.72
CA TRP A 866 16.10 -37.47 -24.79
C TRP A 866 16.13 -37.93 -26.24
N LYS A 867 17.19 -38.63 -26.64
CA LYS A 867 17.37 -39.18 -28.01
C LYS A 867 17.08 -38.16 -29.13
N GLY A 868 17.41 -36.88 -28.93
CA GLY A 868 17.15 -35.80 -29.88
C GLY A 868 15.83 -35.05 -29.66
N ASN A 869 14.91 -35.56 -28.83
CA ASN A 869 13.72 -34.81 -28.38
C ASN A 869 14.15 -33.82 -27.30
N LYS A 870 14.12 -32.52 -27.63
CA LYS A 870 14.58 -31.43 -26.78
C LYS A 870 13.42 -30.73 -26.07
N LEU A 871 13.55 -30.55 -24.76
CA LEU A 871 12.64 -29.78 -23.92
C LEU A 871 13.39 -28.69 -23.16
N ALA A 872 12.97 -27.44 -23.31
CA ALA A 872 13.41 -26.34 -22.45
C ALA A 872 12.41 -26.11 -21.32
N ILE A 873 12.89 -26.01 -20.07
CA ILE A 873 12.07 -25.72 -18.89
C ILE A 873 12.52 -24.39 -18.28
N PHE A 874 11.65 -23.38 -18.34
CA PHE A 874 11.83 -22.09 -17.69
C PHE A 874 11.05 -22.04 -16.37
N ASN A 875 11.54 -21.26 -15.39
CA ASN A 875 10.87 -21.09 -14.11
C ASN A 875 10.76 -19.60 -13.75
N GLY A 876 9.62 -19.19 -13.21
CA GLY A 876 9.37 -17.80 -12.82
C GLY A 876 8.32 -17.64 -11.72
N TYR A 877 8.56 -16.66 -10.86
CA TYR A 877 7.60 -16.19 -9.87
C TYR A 877 6.88 -14.97 -10.44
N TRP A 878 5.54 -14.95 -10.44
CA TRP A 878 4.82 -13.77 -10.90
C TRP A 878 5.11 -12.53 -10.04
N HIS A 879 4.93 -11.34 -10.60
CA HIS A 879 5.22 -10.09 -9.90
C HIS A 879 4.23 -9.80 -8.77
N ARG A 880 4.77 -9.42 -7.60
CA ARG A 880 4.02 -8.90 -6.46
C ARG A 880 4.65 -7.61 -5.96
N ASP A 881 3.87 -6.55 -5.86
CA ASP A 881 4.38 -5.25 -5.37
C ASP A 881 4.97 -5.33 -3.97
N THR A 882 4.41 -6.18 -3.09
CA THR A 882 5.00 -6.37 -1.76
C THR A 882 6.34 -7.12 -1.83
N ALA A 883 6.45 -8.14 -2.68
CA ALA A 883 7.72 -8.85 -2.88
C ALA A 883 8.79 -7.95 -3.52
N TYR A 884 8.38 -7.06 -4.42
CA TYR A 884 9.26 -6.12 -5.12
C TYR A 884 9.68 -4.91 -4.26
N ASN A 885 8.72 -4.25 -3.61
CA ASN A 885 8.98 -2.98 -2.89
C ASN A 885 9.35 -3.19 -1.42
N LYS A 886 8.89 -4.27 -0.79
CA LYS A 886 8.99 -4.47 0.66
C LYS A 886 9.94 -5.60 1.04
N PHE A 887 10.00 -6.67 0.26
CA PHE A 887 10.77 -7.87 0.62
C PHE A 887 12.05 -8.07 -0.20
N ASP A 888 12.20 -7.39 -1.34
CA ASP A 888 13.40 -7.45 -2.21
C ASP A 888 13.70 -8.88 -2.69
N PHE A 889 12.69 -9.57 -3.21
CA PHE A 889 12.78 -11.01 -3.57
C PHE A 889 13.31 -11.28 -4.97
N TYR A 890 13.08 -10.39 -5.93
CA TYR A 890 13.44 -10.63 -7.32
C TYR A 890 14.92 -10.33 -7.57
N ALA A 891 15.58 -11.20 -8.32
CA ALA A 891 16.94 -10.93 -8.79
C ALA A 891 16.90 -9.78 -9.81
N LEU A 892 17.72 -8.75 -9.59
CA LEU A 892 17.79 -7.55 -10.44
C LEU A 892 19.25 -7.19 -10.70
N GLY A 893 19.69 -7.18 -11.96
CA GLY A 893 21.09 -6.92 -12.33
C GLY A 893 22.05 -7.86 -11.57
N HIS A 894 22.95 -7.28 -10.78
CA HIS A 894 23.89 -8.03 -9.92
C HIS A 894 23.33 -8.50 -8.58
N ARG A 895 22.09 -8.18 -8.23
CA ARG A 895 21.52 -8.56 -6.93
C ARG A 895 20.94 -9.97 -7.01
N ASP A 896 21.14 -10.73 -5.94
CA ASP A 896 20.59 -12.06 -5.75
C ASP A 896 19.05 -12.04 -5.64
N GLY A 897 18.42 -13.18 -5.91
CA GLY A 897 16.98 -13.34 -5.75
C GLY A 897 16.40 -14.41 -6.66
N VAL A 898 15.07 -14.39 -6.80
CA VAL A 898 14.31 -15.30 -7.66
C VAL A 898 14.01 -14.71 -9.03
N ALA A 899 13.86 -15.57 -10.04
CA ALA A 899 13.42 -15.18 -11.38
C ALA A 899 11.97 -14.71 -11.35
N CYS A 900 11.69 -13.62 -12.06
CA CYS A 900 10.33 -13.10 -12.22
C CYS A 900 9.77 -13.54 -13.57
N THR A 901 8.47 -13.81 -13.65
CA THR A 901 7.74 -13.92 -14.93
C THR A 901 7.56 -12.50 -15.52
N ASN A 902 8.63 -11.93 -16.06
CA ASN A 902 8.75 -10.57 -16.59
C ASN A 902 9.19 -10.59 -18.06
N GLY A 903 9.45 -9.41 -18.64
CA GLY A 903 9.91 -9.29 -20.02
C GLY A 903 11.15 -10.12 -20.39
N ILE A 904 12.07 -10.38 -19.44
CA ILE A 904 13.27 -11.21 -19.70
C ILE A 904 12.86 -12.64 -19.98
N LEU A 905 12.04 -13.24 -19.11
CA LEU A 905 11.57 -14.61 -19.30
C LEU A 905 10.77 -14.74 -20.59
N LEU A 906 9.92 -13.75 -20.90
CA LEU A 906 9.15 -13.71 -22.14
C LEU A 906 10.06 -13.64 -23.38
N GLU A 907 11.10 -12.80 -23.35
CA GLU A 907 12.08 -12.68 -24.44
C GLU A 907 12.91 -13.96 -24.58
N GLN A 908 13.28 -14.61 -23.48
CA GLN A 908 13.98 -15.90 -23.50
C GLN A 908 13.14 -16.98 -24.16
N VAL A 909 11.88 -17.15 -23.75
CA VAL A 909 10.95 -18.12 -24.34
C VAL A 909 10.79 -17.84 -25.84
N LYS A 910 10.58 -16.58 -26.21
CA LYS A 910 10.43 -16.16 -27.61
C LYS A 910 11.68 -16.37 -28.44
N THR A 911 12.84 -16.00 -27.93
CA THR A 911 14.12 -16.16 -28.63
C THR A 911 14.49 -17.63 -28.76
N TYR A 912 14.26 -18.43 -27.71
CA TYR A 912 14.48 -19.86 -27.74
C TYR A 912 13.58 -20.52 -28.79
N LYS A 913 12.27 -20.22 -28.80
CA LYS A 913 11.34 -20.79 -29.80
C LYS A 913 11.72 -20.39 -31.22
N LYS A 914 12.17 -19.14 -31.43
CA LYS A 914 12.63 -18.66 -32.73
C LYS A 914 13.88 -19.40 -33.20
N ASN A 915 14.86 -19.60 -32.32
CA ASN A 915 16.13 -20.25 -32.66
C ASN A 915 15.97 -21.78 -32.80
N TYR A 916 15.02 -22.37 -32.09
CA TYR A 916 14.75 -23.80 -32.07
C TYR A 916 13.25 -24.11 -32.25
N PRO A 917 12.70 -23.95 -33.47
CA PRO A 917 11.25 -24.05 -33.72
C PRO A 917 10.64 -25.42 -33.35
N HIS A 918 11.44 -26.48 -33.44
CA HIS A 918 11.02 -27.86 -33.19
C HIS A 918 11.22 -28.29 -31.74
N HIS A 919 11.95 -27.53 -30.92
CA HIS A 919 12.08 -27.84 -29.51
C HIS A 919 10.79 -27.47 -28.79
N LYS A 920 10.45 -28.25 -27.75
CA LYS A 920 9.31 -27.98 -26.90
C LYS A 920 9.70 -27.06 -25.75
N ILE A 921 8.77 -26.22 -25.31
CA ILE A 921 8.99 -25.29 -24.18
C ILE A 921 7.94 -25.51 -23.10
N MET A 922 8.41 -25.76 -21.87
CA MET A 922 7.60 -25.77 -20.65
C MET A 922 7.96 -24.56 -19.78
N VAL A 923 6.95 -23.90 -19.22
CA VAL A 923 7.16 -22.86 -18.21
C VAL A 923 6.51 -23.30 -16.90
N ILE A 924 7.31 -23.39 -15.83
CA ILE A 924 6.83 -23.67 -14.47
C ILE A 924 6.67 -22.34 -13.74
N SER A 925 5.45 -21.97 -13.38
CA SER A 925 5.15 -20.66 -12.77
C SER A 925 4.64 -20.78 -11.34
N HIS A 926 5.31 -20.12 -10.40
CA HIS A 926 4.76 -19.91 -9.07
C HIS A 926 3.86 -18.66 -9.10
N TRP A 927 2.55 -18.85 -8.95
CA TRP A 927 1.55 -17.79 -9.09
C TRP A 927 0.24 -18.12 -8.38
N GLY A 928 -0.75 -17.23 -8.48
CA GLY A 928 -2.03 -17.42 -7.81
C GLY A 928 -2.00 -17.08 -6.31
N VAL A 929 -3.15 -17.22 -5.67
CA VAL A 929 -3.35 -16.82 -4.27
C VAL A 929 -3.73 -18.07 -3.48
N ASP A 930 -3.15 -18.23 -2.30
CA ASP A 930 -3.35 -19.36 -1.39
C ASP A 930 -4.84 -19.73 -1.29
N PHE A 931 -5.13 -20.98 -1.66
CA PHE A 931 -6.44 -21.62 -1.63
C PHE A 931 -7.56 -20.92 -2.43
N LYS A 932 -7.23 -19.98 -3.31
CA LYS A 932 -8.21 -19.29 -4.16
C LYS A 932 -8.31 -19.94 -5.55
N PRO A 933 -9.46 -19.77 -6.24
CA PRO A 933 -9.58 -20.11 -7.66
C PRO A 933 -8.61 -19.32 -8.55
N ILE A 934 -8.55 -19.70 -9.84
CA ILE A 934 -7.72 -19.04 -10.85
C ILE A 934 -8.00 -17.53 -10.89
N GLN A 935 -6.94 -16.73 -10.86
CA GLN A 935 -6.98 -15.26 -10.96
C GLN A 935 -6.89 -14.81 -12.43
N ASP A 936 -7.49 -13.67 -12.78
CA ASP A 936 -7.44 -13.14 -14.16
C ASP A 936 -6.01 -12.85 -14.63
N GLU A 937 -5.15 -12.43 -13.70
CA GLU A 937 -3.73 -12.21 -14.00
C GLU A 937 -3.00 -13.51 -14.35
N GLN A 938 -3.35 -14.65 -13.73
CA GLN A 938 -2.80 -15.96 -14.14
C GLN A 938 -3.16 -16.27 -15.60
N LYS A 939 -4.42 -16.02 -15.99
CA LYS A 939 -4.89 -16.23 -17.38
C LYS A 939 -4.19 -15.31 -18.36
N ARG A 940 -4.01 -14.04 -17.99
CA ARG A 940 -3.31 -13.05 -18.81
C ARG A 940 -1.86 -13.48 -19.06
N ILE A 941 -1.12 -13.83 -18.00
CA ILE A 941 0.28 -14.28 -18.12
C ILE A 941 0.36 -15.57 -18.93
N ALA A 942 -0.53 -16.54 -18.70
CA ALA A 942 -0.57 -17.78 -19.48
C ALA A 942 -0.73 -17.53 -20.99
N LYS A 943 -1.67 -16.63 -21.38
CA LYS A 943 -1.86 -16.23 -22.79
C LYS A 943 -0.59 -15.63 -23.38
N ILE A 944 0.10 -14.77 -22.63
CA ILE A 944 1.34 -14.14 -23.09
C ILE A 944 2.44 -15.19 -23.27
N LEU A 945 2.63 -16.09 -22.30
CA LEU A 945 3.64 -17.16 -22.39
C LEU A 945 3.42 -18.05 -23.62
N VAL A 946 2.17 -18.47 -23.88
CA VAL A 946 1.82 -19.24 -25.08
C VAL A 946 2.12 -18.45 -26.35
N SER A 947 1.74 -17.16 -26.40
CA SER A 947 2.04 -16.30 -27.55
C SER A 947 3.54 -16.09 -27.79
N CYS A 948 4.36 -16.17 -26.73
CA CYS A 948 5.83 -16.16 -26.82
C CYS A 948 6.40 -17.48 -27.31
N GLY A 949 5.64 -18.57 -27.34
CA GLY A 949 6.07 -19.87 -27.84
C GLY A 949 6.16 -20.97 -26.77
N ALA A 950 5.65 -20.75 -25.56
CA ALA A 950 5.49 -21.83 -24.59
C ALA A 950 4.53 -22.90 -25.15
N ASP A 951 4.97 -24.16 -25.17
CA ASP A 951 4.15 -25.29 -25.56
C ASP A 951 3.29 -25.81 -24.39
N MET A 952 3.66 -25.48 -23.15
CA MET A 952 2.91 -25.81 -21.94
C MET A 952 3.25 -24.87 -20.78
N VAL A 953 2.28 -24.65 -19.89
CA VAL A 953 2.50 -23.96 -18.61
C VAL A 953 1.99 -24.82 -17.45
N ILE A 954 2.83 -25.00 -16.43
CA ILE A 954 2.50 -25.70 -15.18
C ILE A 954 2.62 -24.71 -14.03
N GLY A 955 1.51 -24.45 -13.34
CA GLY A 955 1.47 -23.57 -12.19
C GLY A 955 1.55 -24.29 -10.85
N HIS A 956 1.93 -23.57 -9.81
CA HIS A 956 1.81 -23.95 -8.39
C HIS A 956 1.81 -22.67 -7.52
N GLY A 957 1.71 -22.79 -6.19
CA GLY A 957 1.61 -21.64 -5.26
C GLY A 957 0.24 -21.41 -4.59
N PRO A 958 -0.92 -21.75 -5.19
CA PRO A 958 -2.20 -21.69 -4.48
C PRO A 958 -2.38 -22.78 -3.40
N HIS A 959 -1.42 -23.68 -3.21
CA HIS A 959 -1.47 -24.83 -2.30
C HIS A 959 -2.64 -25.83 -2.54
N THR A 960 -3.33 -25.73 -3.69
CA THR A 960 -4.41 -26.62 -4.14
C THR A 960 -4.40 -26.70 -5.68
N ILE A 961 -4.93 -27.79 -6.24
CA ILE A 961 -5.09 -27.93 -7.69
C ILE A 961 -6.03 -26.87 -8.29
N GLN A 962 -5.76 -26.46 -9.53
CA GLN A 962 -6.63 -25.55 -10.30
C GLN A 962 -6.88 -26.12 -11.70
N PRO A 963 -7.98 -25.72 -12.37
CA PRO A 963 -8.37 -26.26 -13.68
C PRO A 963 -7.28 -26.25 -14.75
N ILE A 964 -7.46 -27.12 -15.75
CA ILE A 964 -6.71 -27.15 -17.01
C ILE A 964 -7.48 -26.34 -18.05
N GLU A 965 -6.77 -25.54 -18.84
CA GLU A 965 -7.31 -24.79 -19.97
C GLU A 965 -6.40 -24.95 -21.19
N TYR A 966 -6.98 -24.99 -22.39
CA TYR A 966 -6.20 -24.95 -23.63
C TYR A 966 -6.24 -23.55 -24.23
N ILE A 967 -5.07 -22.97 -24.46
CA ILE A 967 -4.91 -21.66 -25.11
C ILE A 967 -4.12 -21.89 -26.38
N ASP A 968 -4.70 -21.56 -27.54
CA ASP A 968 -4.11 -21.84 -28.87
C ASP A 968 -3.64 -23.29 -29.04
N GLY A 969 -4.41 -24.24 -28.48
CA GLY A 969 -4.10 -25.67 -28.50
C GLY A 969 -2.99 -26.11 -27.54
N LYS A 970 -2.47 -25.23 -26.67
CA LYS A 970 -1.44 -25.54 -25.68
C LYS A 970 -2.04 -25.72 -24.28
N PRO A 971 -1.68 -26.77 -23.53
CA PRO A 971 -2.22 -27.01 -22.20
C PRO A 971 -1.65 -26.06 -21.15
N ILE A 972 -2.55 -25.49 -20.35
CA ILE A 972 -2.26 -24.63 -19.20
C ILE A 972 -2.84 -25.30 -17.96
N ILE A 973 -1.96 -25.80 -17.09
CA ILE A 973 -2.34 -26.38 -15.80
C ILE A 973 -2.11 -25.28 -14.77
N TYR A 974 -3.17 -24.58 -14.35
CA TYR A 974 -3.01 -23.36 -13.54
C TYR A 974 -2.41 -23.62 -12.16
N SER A 975 -2.63 -24.80 -11.58
CA SER A 975 -1.96 -25.20 -10.35
C SER A 975 -1.98 -26.72 -10.18
N ILE A 976 -0.82 -27.29 -9.87
CA ILE A 976 -0.68 -28.69 -9.43
C ILE A 976 -0.73 -28.83 -7.90
N GLY A 977 -0.84 -27.72 -7.15
CA GLY A 977 -0.99 -27.73 -5.70
C GLY A 977 0.25 -28.23 -4.94
N ASN A 978 0.02 -28.70 -3.72
CA ASN A 978 1.09 -29.20 -2.85
C ASN A 978 1.62 -30.56 -3.30
N GLY A 979 2.93 -30.74 -3.21
CA GLY A 979 3.58 -32.05 -3.20
C GLY A 979 3.72 -32.54 -1.76
N VAL A 980 4.96 -32.54 -1.26
CA VAL A 980 5.28 -32.77 0.16
C VAL A 980 5.38 -31.43 0.86
N PHE A 981 4.26 -30.89 1.37
CA PHE A 981 4.24 -29.59 2.03
C PHE A 981 3.63 -29.67 3.42
N ASN A 982 4.45 -29.77 4.47
CA ASN A 982 4.02 -30.16 5.81
C ASN A 982 3.42 -29.02 6.67
N SER A 983 2.41 -28.34 6.11
CA SER A 983 1.63 -27.29 6.77
C SER A 983 0.58 -27.83 7.76
N ASN A 984 -0.32 -26.98 8.26
CA ASN A 984 -1.42 -27.39 9.15
C ASN A 984 -2.68 -27.89 8.41
N GLY A 985 -2.64 -28.07 7.09
CA GLY A 985 -3.75 -28.67 6.34
C GLY A 985 -5.03 -27.82 6.34
N GLU A 986 -4.92 -26.52 6.04
CA GLU A 986 -6.00 -25.53 6.19
C GLU A 986 -7.08 -25.58 5.08
N TYR A 987 -7.18 -26.68 4.33
CA TYR A 987 -8.12 -26.85 3.21
C TYR A 987 -9.58 -26.54 3.59
N ASP A 988 -10.06 -27.11 4.69
CA ASP A 988 -11.46 -26.95 5.15
C ASP A 988 -11.76 -25.49 5.56
N LYS A 989 -10.78 -24.81 6.18
CA LYS A 989 -10.88 -23.39 6.57
C LYS A 989 -11.05 -22.48 5.36
N HIS A 990 -10.48 -22.86 4.22
CA HIS A 990 -10.50 -22.07 2.98
C HIS A 990 -11.53 -22.57 1.95
N GLY A 991 -12.24 -23.67 2.22
CA GLY A 991 -13.16 -24.28 1.26
C GLY A 991 -12.45 -24.80 -0.01
N ALA A 992 -11.18 -25.18 0.11
CA ALA A 992 -10.36 -25.66 -1.00
C ALA A 992 -10.28 -27.19 -1.01
N LEU A 993 -10.03 -27.77 -2.19
CA LEU A 993 -9.88 -29.22 -2.30
C LEU A 993 -8.49 -29.67 -1.77
N PRO A 994 -8.43 -30.75 -0.99
CA PRO A 994 -7.21 -31.28 -0.39
C PRO A 994 -6.36 -32.13 -1.34
N TYR A 995 -6.22 -31.66 -2.58
CA TYR A 995 -5.49 -32.38 -3.62
C TYR A 995 -4.29 -31.57 -4.10
N GLY A 996 -3.19 -32.28 -4.30
CA GLY A 996 -2.09 -31.90 -5.17
C GLY A 996 -2.04 -32.80 -6.39
N CYS A 997 -1.00 -32.68 -7.20
CA CYS A 997 -0.80 -33.51 -8.37
C CYS A 997 0.69 -33.73 -8.63
N ILE A 998 1.07 -34.98 -8.90
CA ILE A 998 2.36 -35.32 -9.49
C ILE A 998 2.18 -35.34 -11.00
N VAL A 999 3.00 -34.59 -11.71
CA VAL A 999 2.98 -34.55 -13.17
C VAL A 999 4.11 -35.42 -13.70
N ARG A 1000 3.80 -36.39 -14.56
CA ARG A 1000 4.80 -37.23 -15.23
C ARG A 1000 4.73 -37.02 -16.73
N LEU A 1001 5.78 -36.49 -17.32
CA LEU A 1001 5.95 -36.34 -18.76
C LEU A 1001 6.73 -37.53 -19.31
N ASP A 1002 6.17 -38.18 -20.33
CA ASP A 1002 6.88 -39.13 -21.18
C ASP A 1002 7.41 -38.39 -22.42
N MET A 1003 8.72 -38.20 -22.50
CA MET A 1003 9.40 -37.51 -23.59
C MET A 1003 9.43 -38.30 -24.90
N GLU A 1004 9.27 -39.62 -24.86
CA GLU A 1004 9.21 -40.45 -26.07
C GLU A 1004 7.82 -40.35 -26.71
N GLN A 1005 6.78 -40.42 -25.88
CA GLN A 1005 5.39 -40.35 -26.33
C GLN A 1005 4.84 -38.92 -26.44
N GLN A 1006 5.53 -37.92 -25.86
CA GLN A 1006 5.03 -36.54 -25.73
C GLN A 1006 3.65 -36.51 -25.04
N ILE A 1007 3.51 -37.28 -23.97
CA ILE A 1007 2.27 -37.39 -23.20
C ILE A 1007 2.54 -37.00 -21.76
N LEU A 1008 1.71 -36.09 -21.26
CA LEU A 1008 1.71 -35.67 -19.87
C LEU A 1008 0.64 -36.44 -19.09
N LYS A 1009 1.01 -37.00 -17.94
CA LYS A 1009 0.11 -37.72 -17.04
C LYS A 1009 0.02 -36.97 -15.71
N LEU A 1010 -1.18 -36.54 -15.34
CA LEU A 1010 -1.45 -35.87 -14.07
C LEU A 1010 -2.03 -36.88 -13.09
N TYR A 1011 -1.30 -37.17 -12.01
CA TYR A 1011 -1.71 -38.06 -10.92
C TYR A 1011 -2.10 -37.23 -9.70
N PRO A 1012 -3.41 -37.04 -9.42
CA PRO A 1012 -3.83 -36.39 -8.20
C PRO A 1012 -3.33 -37.16 -6.97
N ILE A 1013 -2.90 -36.42 -5.96
CA ILE A 1013 -2.48 -36.96 -4.65
C ILE A 1013 -3.28 -36.27 -3.55
N PHE A 1014 -3.59 -37.01 -2.49
CA PHE A 1014 -4.29 -36.50 -1.32
C PHE A 1014 -3.30 -35.83 -0.36
N THR A 1015 -3.48 -34.54 -0.11
CA THR A 1015 -2.49 -33.69 0.58
C THR A 1015 -3.03 -33.05 1.87
N ASN A 1016 -4.18 -33.50 2.38
CA ASN A 1016 -4.64 -33.08 3.70
C ASN A 1016 -3.74 -33.66 4.80
N ASN A 1017 -2.74 -32.88 5.18
CA ASN A 1017 -1.73 -33.25 6.16
C ASN A 1017 -2.26 -33.77 7.50
N LEU A 1018 -3.39 -33.24 7.99
CA LEU A 1018 -3.95 -33.71 9.26
C LEU A 1018 -4.61 -35.09 9.13
N LYS A 1019 -5.12 -35.41 7.94
CA LYS A 1019 -5.75 -36.72 7.65
C LYS A 1019 -4.72 -37.77 7.24
N THR A 1020 -3.68 -37.37 6.52
CA THR A 1020 -2.61 -38.27 6.07
C THR A 1020 -1.47 -38.41 7.06
N PHE A 1021 -1.52 -37.66 8.17
CA PHE A 1021 -0.40 -37.50 9.08
C PHE A 1021 0.88 -37.08 8.32
N TRP A 1022 0.77 -36.03 7.49
CA TRP A 1022 1.85 -35.42 6.71
C TRP A 1022 2.57 -36.37 5.74
N GLN A 1023 1.83 -37.33 5.18
CA GLN A 1023 2.33 -38.27 4.16
C GLN A 1023 1.36 -38.27 2.97
N PRO A 1024 1.57 -37.42 1.96
CA PRO A 1024 0.74 -37.41 0.76
C PRO A 1024 0.55 -38.81 0.17
N ASP A 1025 -0.66 -39.09 -0.28
CA ASP A 1025 -1.07 -40.44 -0.69
C ASP A 1025 -1.70 -40.44 -2.08
N ILE A 1026 -1.67 -41.59 -2.75
CA ILE A 1026 -2.38 -41.80 -4.01
C ILE A 1026 -3.88 -41.74 -3.73
N VAL A 1027 -4.61 -41.00 -4.56
CA VAL A 1027 -6.05 -40.82 -4.37
C VAL A 1027 -6.84 -42.12 -4.60
N SER A 1028 -7.93 -42.28 -3.84
CA SER A 1028 -8.97 -43.26 -4.17
C SER A 1028 -9.66 -42.92 -5.49
N LYS A 1029 -10.45 -43.83 -6.07
CA LYS A 1029 -11.25 -43.52 -7.27
C LYS A 1029 -12.22 -42.36 -7.02
N GLU A 1030 -12.87 -42.32 -5.87
CA GLU A 1030 -13.81 -41.23 -5.51
C GLU A 1030 -13.10 -39.89 -5.34
N ASP A 1031 -11.89 -39.88 -4.78
CA ASP A 1031 -11.06 -38.67 -4.68
C ASP A 1031 -10.55 -38.24 -6.05
N PHE A 1032 -10.16 -39.20 -6.90
CA PHE A 1032 -9.76 -38.93 -8.28
C PHE A 1032 -10.90 -38.30 -9.08
N ASP A 1033 -12.13 -38.78 -8.95
CA ASP A 1033 -13.28 -38.23 -9.66
C ASP A 1033 -13.58 -36.80 -9.21
N ARG A 1034 -13.42 -36.50 -7.91
CA ARG A 1034 -13.53 -35.15 -7.35
C ARG A 1034 -12.43 -34.21 -7.85
N ALA A 1035 -11.18 -34.65 -7.82
CA ALA A 1035 -10.04 -33.88 -8.31
C ALA A 1035 -10.16 -33.63 -9.83
N SER A 1036 -10.49 -34.67 -10.59
CA SER A 1036 -10.66 -34.62 -12.05
C SER A 1036 -11.79 -33.69 -12.46
N LYS A 1037 -12.91 -33.67 -11.73
CA LYS A 1037 -14.00 -32.74 -12.00
C LYS A 1037 -13.54 -31.28 -11.95
N LEU A 1038 -12.69 -30.92 -10.98
CA LEU A 1038 -12.13 -29.56 -10.91
C LEU A 1038 -11.09 -29.32 -12.01
N LEU A 1039 -10.20 -30.27 -12.26
CA LEU A 1039 -9.16 -30.16 -13.30
C LEU A 1039 -9.78 -30.01 -14.69
N LEU A 1040 -10.90 -30.66 -14.96
CA LEU A 1040 -11.58 -30.68 -16.26
C LEU A 1040 -12.65 -29.59 -16.43
N ASP A 1041 -12.93 -28.79 -15.41
CA ASP A 1041 -14.03 -27.78 -15.39
C ASP A 1041 -13.99 -26.79 -16.56
N ARG A 1042 -12.81 -26.57 -17.15
CA ARG A 1042 -12.57 -25.61 -18.25
C ARG A 1042 -12.08 -26.25 -19.53
N VAL A 1043 -12.02 -27.57 -19.59
CA VAL A 1043 -11.50 -28.30 -20.74
C VAL A 1043 -12.63 -28.50 -21.75
N GLN A 1044 -12.39 -28.09 -22.99
CA GLN A 1044 -13.36 -28.19 -24.10
C GLN A 1044 -13.14 -29.43 -24.98
N CYS A 1045 -12.03 -30.14 -24.80
CA CYS A 1045 -11.69 -31.38 -25.50
C CYS A 1045 -11.78 -32.59 -24.55
N GLU A 1046 -11.88 -33.79 -25.13
CA GLU A 1046 -11.85 -35.03 -24.35
C GLU A 1046 -10.43 -35.28 -23.83
N ILE A 1047 -10.29 -35.37 -22.51
CA ILE A 1047 -9.07 -35.80 -21.83
C ILE A 1047 -9.26 -37.26 -21.40
N GLU A 1048 -8.37 -38.13 -21.86
CA GLU A 1048 -8.40 -39.55 -21.53
C GLU A 1048 -8.07 -39.76 -20.05
N VAL A 1049 -8.88 -40.58 -19.38
CA VAL A 1049 -8.69 -41.02 -18.00
C VAL A 1049 -8.23 -42.47 -18.04
N ASP A 1050 -7.14 -42.77 -17.34
CA ASP A 1050 -6.59 -44.13 -17.29
C ASP A 1050 -6.00 -44.45 -15.91
N LYS A 1051 -5.57 -45.70 -15.69
CA LYS A 1051 -5.00 -46.18 -14.43
C LYS A 1051 -3.83 -47.11 -14.69
N ASN A 1052 -2.76 -46.93 -13.94
CA ASN A 1052 -1.64 -47.87 -13.87
C ASN A 1052 -1.20 -48.12 -12.42
N ASP A 1053 -0.01 -48.70 -12.23
CA ASP A 1053 0.55 -49.03 -10.93
C ASP A 1053 0.79 -47.81 -10.02
N TYR A 1054 0.84 -46.61 -10.59
CA TYR A 1054 0.96 -45.34 -9.86
C TYR A 1054 -0.39 -44.74 -9.43
N GLY A 1055 -1.50 -45.27 -9.94
CA GLY A 1055 -2.85 -44.78 -9.66
C GLY A 1055 -3.60 -44.28 -10.90
N TYR A 1056 -4.71 -43.58 -10.66
CA TYR A 1056 -5.51 -42.95 -11.71
C TYR A 1056 -4.87 -41.65 -12.17
N TYR A 1057 -4.94 -41.38 -13.48
CA TYR A 1057 -4.36 -40.17 -14.06
C TYR A 1057 -5.19 -39.59 -15.20
N LEU A 1058 -5.00 -38.29 -15.44
CA LEU A 1058 -5.47 -37.59 -16.63
C LEU A 1058 -4.34 -37.52 -17.66
N LYS A 1059 -4.63 -37.87 -18.91
CA LYS A 1059 -3.68 -37.86 -20.02
C LYS A 1059 -3.86 -36.60 -20.86
N VAL A 1060 -2.86 -35.73 -20.82
CA VAL A 1060 -2.83 -34.44 -21.51
C VAL A 1060 -1.79 -34.51 -22.62
N ASN A 1061 -2.22 -34.23 -23.86
CA ASN A 1061 -1.32 -34.21 -25.01
C ASN A 1061 -0.40 -32.99 -24.96
N PHE A 1062 0.89 -33.21 -25.26
CA PHE A 1062 1.94 -32.20 -25.20
C PHE A 1062 2.46 -31.73 -26.57
#